data_AF-A0A9Q8W9Y1-F1
#
_entry.id   AF-A0A9Q8W9Y1-F1
#
_cell.length_a   1.000
_cell.length_b   1.000
_cell.length_c   1.000
_cell.angle_alpha   90.00
_cell.angle_beta   90.00
_cell.angle_gamma   90.00
#
_symmetry.space_group_name_H-M   'P 1'
#
loop_
_entity.id
_entity.type
_entity.pdbx_description
1 polymer ?
#
loop_
_entity_poly.entity_id
_entity_poly.type
_entity_poly.pdbx_seq_one_letter_code
_entity_poly.pdbx_strand_id
1 'polypeptide(L)'
;MDAFDFGQLSVSGRKIIVGIDFGTTYSGVAWAETQRPDRRTAITTWPISKTIREGESSDKVPTKLRYAGDEVQWGFSIPVTAPQDEVVEWFKLDLDPSLQSMGQAVSSEARGGRNVDKLVTDYISALGNHLVYTLKEKLGEQVVNTTPLEFVVTVPAIWSDLAKDKTKQACQRAAGLNTVTNTVAPIHLVSEPEAAAIYALHGLDPHGLKVDDTVVVVDAGGGTVDLISYTITSLKPILEVQEAAPGSGALCGSTFLNMRFAKFLKAKLGKEDGFDDEIMAEAMEHSLTNGAQVKRQFTLGAAPDDTYTIPVGGLANNKELGINRGRFALKASDLQTIFEPVVLECIKLVKDQITASNVPIHAILLVGGFGASNYLKERLRNAIDKSIQIMQPPNAWQAVVQGAVMKGLAQVSPDKLTQVKVQNRKARKHYGTEWRSKYDAKLHKHLEQKRHWCGLDGCYKVYTMEWFIQRGDNVSENEPFYTSFVWTGLVSQGRIKKIKMDIYADRNQRIAPVARDDNVAMLVHVEADVGHIPEHMLSRRQGLDGQWYYELNCKIEAVYLSASTTYTLLYNNQRYNTVTAEPQPGMRDFDSFPHHINNFKVAGKEPHDNTTLTINHITALFVEGRGDDAAHRKDGDEHTVAGWLTVAGSFLVYFVSYGYMNSFGYFQDYYLGHSLAGYPSSVIAIIGSLQLGLMNLIQPVAGGLADSYSPSILYAVAAVGAIVSSVGVSFAQPGHIWQFILTQGVIFGSTAVFGTAVSLPLASQHFTRRRALAIGIVASGSSARGVCLPIMFSHLVPRIGFGWALRIAALIALVCYGIAILISRPKLPRKPVKSIWSIVDFNGFRDPRYSTLALANVVGNFGLYVPFYYLEPYIAVHHPGAAVRNYLLPLINGSSFFGRVIGGYVADHTGGLNLLYPLTAISGILCLTLWLLSTSVSMIVAFACLYGFCSGIFISVTPSVTVRLSPTDKVGARLGAFSIWSTIGVFTGTPIGGAFVRRGTPEEYQHLIIFTGMCLTASAVLQFATRILCDRDLRKKW
;
A
#
# COMPACT_ATOMS: atom_id res chain seq x y z
N MET A 1 -22.99 -37.20 22.49
CA MET A 1 -22.75 -35.79 22.84
C MET A 1 -21.36 -35.73 23.41
N ASP A 2 -20.36 -35.64 22.54
CA ASP A 2 -18.99 -35.39 22.96
C ASP A 2 -18.78 -33.88 22.85
N ALA A 3 -18.54 -33.26 24.00
CA ALA A 3 -18.26 -31.84 24.10
C ALA A 3 -16.99 -31.55 23.29
N PHE A 4 -17.12 -30.71 22.27
CA PHE A 4 -15.96 -30.12 21.61
C PHE A 4 -15.18 -29.31 22.66
N ASP A 5 -14.01 -29.82 23.04
CA ASP A 5 -13.06 -29.12 23.89
C ASP A 5 -12.42 -27.99 23.08
N PHE A 6 -12.97 -26.77 23.24
CA PHE A 6 -12.46 -25.56 22.63
C PHE A 6 -11.05 -25.16 23.14
N GLY A 7 -10.52 -25.85 24.16
CA GLY A 7 -9.18 -25.61 24.72
C GLY A 7 -8.02 -26.16 23.88
N GLN A 8 -8.30 -27.00 22.87
CA GLN A 8 -7.26 -27.63 22.01
C GLN A 8 -7.06 -26.97 20.64
N LEU A 9 -7.75 -25.86 20.32
CA LEU A 9 -7.35 -25.01 19.20
C LEU A 9 -6.06 -24.29 19.59
N SER A 10 -4.92 -24.67 19.02
CA SER A 10 -3.68 -23.95 19.26
C SER A 10 -3.86 -22.48 18.88
N VAL A 11 -3.65 -21.59 19.86
CA VAL A 11 -3.59 -20.14 19.69
C VAL A 11 -2.29 -19.77 19.00
N SER A 12 -2.16 -20.15 17.73
CA SER A 12 -1.10 -19.69 16.83
C SER A 12 -1.76 -18.86 15.73
N GLY A 13 -1.88 -17.53 15.79
CA GLY A 13 -1.48 -16.53 16.77
C GLY A 13 -2.05 -15.18 16.28
N ARG A 14 -3.27 -14.82 16.73
CA ARG A 14 -3.85 -13.52 16.41
C ARG A 14 -3.01 -12.44 17.08
N LYS A 15 -2.37 -11.58 16.30
CA LYS A 15 -1.58 -10.44 16.77
C LYS A 15 -1.95 -9.19 15.98
N ILE A 16 -1.68 -8.02 16.55
CA ILE A 16 -1.70 -6.74 15.83
C ILE A 16 -0.25 -6.33 15.61
N ILE A 17 0.15 -6.25 14.34
CA ILE A 17 1.46 -5.75 13.93
C ILE A 17 1.35 -4.25 13.76
N VAL A 18 2.23 -3.51 14.41
CA VAL A 18 2.28 -2.05 14.34
C VAL A 18 3.63 -1.63 13.75
N GLY A 19 3.59 -0.90 12.65
CA GLY A 19 4.74 -0.20 12.07
C GLY A 19 4.80 1.23 12.60
N ILE A 20 5.95 1.63 13.13
CA ILE A 20 6.21 3.01 13.54
C ILE A 20 7.37 3.53 12.69
N ASP A 21 7.07 4.56 11.91
CA ASP A 21 8.08 5.36 11.25
C ASP A 21 8.42 6.56 12.13
N PHE A 22 9.47 6.44 12.94
CA PHE A 22 9.91 7.51 13.82
C PHE A 22 10.84 8.44 13.05
N GLY A 23 10.31 9.38 12.26
CA GLY A 23 11.12 10.26 11.40
C GLY A 23 11.65 11.52 12.09
N THR A 24 12.65 12.19 11.50
CA THR A 24 13.28 13.39 12.07
C THR A 24 12.33 14.58 12.17
N THR A 25 11.47 14.76 11.17
CA THR A 25 10.52 15.88 11.08
C THR A 25 9.07 15.46 11.27
N TYR A 26 8.74 14.25 10.83
CA TYR A 26 7.39 13.70 10.87
C TYR A 26 7.48 12.21 11.19
N SER A 27 6.58 11.73 12.04
CA SER A 27 6.43 10.32 12.37
C SER A 27 5.10 9.78 11.86
N GLY A 28 5.08 8.51 11.47
CA GLY A 28 3.89 7.81 11.00
C GLY A 28 3.64 6.53 11.80
N VAL A 29 2.37 6.13 11.90
CA VAL A 29 1.99 4.85 12.51
C VAL A 29 1.02 4.13 11.60
N ALA A 30 1.24 2.84 11.38
CA ALA A 30 0.31 1.97 10.67
C ALA A 30 0.21 0.62 11.37
N TRP A 31 -0.88 -0.10 11.14
CA TRP A 31 -1.11 -1.40 11.78
C TRP A 31 -1.92 -2.35 10.91
N ALA A 32 -1.81 -3.65 11.20
CA ALA A 32 -2.61 -4.71 10.60
C ALA A 32 -2.80 -5.89 11.56
N GLU A 33 -3.94 -6.57 11.47
CA GLU A 33 -4.16 -7.85 12.15
C GLU A 33 -3.52 -8.99 11.34
N THR A 34 -2.84 -9.94 11.99
CA THR A 34 -2.23 -11.11 11.31
C THR A 34 -3.23 -11.99 10.58
N GLN A 35 -4.52 -11.93 10.95
CA GLN A 35 -5.62 -12.61 10.29
C GLN A 35 -6.09 -11.91 9.00
N ARG A 36 -5.77 -10.63 8.81
CA ARG A 36 -6.13 -9.79 7.64
C ARG A 36 -4.91 -8.98 7.16
N PRO A 37 -3.83 -9.64 6.72
CA PRO A 37 -2.56 -8.99 6.36
C PRO A 37 -2.68 -8.04 5.14
N ASP A 38 -3.73 -8.20 4.33
CA ASP A 38 -4.09 -7.33 3.21
C ASP A 38 -4.64 -5.96 3.67
N ARG A 39 -5.25 -5.89 4.86
CA ARG A 39 -5.85 -4.67 5.41
C ARG A 39 -4.91 -3.93 6.35
N ARG A 40 -3.93 -3.23 5.76
CA ARG A 40 -3.05 -2.30 6.48
C ARG A 40 -3.71 -0.94 6.62
N THR A 41 -3.72 -0.39 7.83
CA THR A 41 -4.35 0.91 8.14
C THR A 41 -3.30 1.85 8.69
N ALA A 42 -3.07 2.98 8.02
CA ALA A 42 -2.28 4.09 8.58
C ALA A 42 -3.18 4.95 9.49
N ILE A 43 -2.59 5.52 10.55
CA ILE A 43 -3.23 6.55 11.35
C ILE A 43 -3.12 7.87 10.57
N THR A 44 -4.25 8.44 10.22
CA THR A 44 -4.34 9.71 9.47
C THR A 44 -5.09 10.80 10.22
N THR A 45 -5.49 10.55 11.47
CA THR A 45 -6.16 11.49 12.37
C THR A 45 -5.34 11.63 13.65
N TRP A 46 -5.04 12.87 14.03
CA TRP A 46 -4.11 13.19 15.10
C TRP A 46 -4.72 14.17 16.11
N PRO A 47 -4.26 14.15 17.37
CA PRO A 47 -4.76 15.05 18.39
C PRO A 47 -4.27 16.48 18.16
N ILE A 48 -5.16 17.46 18.33
CA ILE A 48 -4.81 18.90 18.38
C ILE A 48 -4.83 19.43 19.82
N SER A 49 -5.33 18.64 20.76
CA SER A 49 -5.24 18.92 22.18
C SER A 49 -5.44 17.62 22.98
N LYS A 50 -5.29 17.69 24.30
CA LYS A 50 -5.54 16.55 25.19
C LYS A 50 -6.99 16.05 25.15
N THR A 51 -7.94 16.96 24.89
CA THR A 51 -9.38 16.67 24.84
C THR A 51 -9.86 16.35 23.42
N ILE A 52 -9.26 16.98 22.39
CA ILE A 52 -9.61 16.77 20.98
C ILE A 52 -8.59 15.79 20.37
N ARG A 53 -8.92 14.50 20.44
CA ARG A 53 -8.01 13.41 20.03
C ARG A 53 -8.04 13.09 18.53
N GLU A 54 -9.06 13.53 17.81
CA GLU A 54 -9.17 13.40 16.35
C GLU A 54 -9.45 14.77 15.72
N GLY A 55 -8.47 15.69 15.81
CA GLY A 55 -8.65 17.08 15.41
C GLY A 55 -8.01 17.45 14.06
N GLU A 56 -6.88 16.82 13.72
CA GLU A 56 -6.13 17.14 12.50
C GLU A 56 -6.03 15.91 11.59
N SER A 57 -6.21 16.10 10.28
CA SER A 57 -6.08 15.02 9.30
C SER A 57 -4.78 15.15 8.49
N SER A 58 -3.85 14.22 8.72
CA SER A 58 -2.55 14.19 8.05
C SER A 58 -2.01 12.76 8.00
N ASP A 59 -1.28 12.40 6.93
CA ASP A 59 -0.64 11.07 6.80
C ASP A 59 0.39 10.78 7.90
N LYS A 60 0.97 11.83 8.47
CA LYS A 60 1.99 11.79 9.53
C LYS A 60 1.82 12.95 10.51
N VAL A 61 2.35 12.78 11.71
CA VAL A 61 2.36 13.80 12.77
C VAL A 61 3.75 14.43 12.88
N PRO A 62 3.89 15.75 13.13
CA PRO A 62 5.19 16.36 13.35
C PRO A 62 5.97 15.72 14.51
N THR A 63 7.28 15.58 14.35
CA THR A 63 8.21 15.11 15.39
C THR A 63 8.68 16.29 16.22
N LYS A 64 7.75 16.87 17.00
CA LYS A 64 7.98 18.04 17.86
C LYS A 64 7.45 17.78 19.26
N LEU A 65 8.09 18.39 20.26
CA LEU A 65 7.67 18.40 21.66
C LEU A 65 7.66 19.82 22.21
N ARG A 66 6.76 20.09 23.15
CA ARG A 66 6.77 21.27 24.00
C ARG A 66 6.37 20.88 25.41
N TYR A 67 7.00 21.49 26.40
CA TYR A 67 6.73 21.23 27.80
C TYR A 67 6.14 22.47 28.46
N ALA A 68 4.83 22.44 28.72
CA ALA A 68 4.11 23.52 29.37
C ALA A 68 3.82 23.12 30.83
N GLY A 69 4.75 23.45 31.73
CA GLY A 69 4.74 22.94 33.10
C GLY A 69 4.94 21.42 33.13
N ASP A 70 4.01 20.70 33.75
CA ASP A 70 4.01 19.22 33.81
C ASP A 70 3.38 18.57 32.56
N GLU A 71 2.77 19.35 31.66
CA GLU A 71 2.11 18.83 30.46
C GLU A 71 3.09 18.74 29.27
N VAL A 72 3.10 17.56 28.63
CA VAL A 72 3.85 17.31 27.39
C VAL A 72 2.91 17.47 26.20
N GLN A 73 3.12 18.53 25.42
CA GLN A 73 2.47 18.76 24.13
C GLN A 73 3.35 18.21 23.01
N TRP A 74 2.74 17.67 21.96
CA TRP A 74 3.46 16.98 20.89
C TRP A 74 2.73 17.08 19.55
N GLY A 75 3.47 17.03 18.45
CA GLY A 75 2.87 17.05 17.11
C GLY A 75 1.95 18.25 16.89
N PHE A 76 0.73 18.01 16.39
CA PHE A 76 -0.29 19.04 16.14
C PHE A 76 -0.95 19.61 17.40
N SER A 77 -0.67 19.05 18.58
CA SER A 77 -1.20 19.58 19.84
C SER A 77 -0.39 20.75 20.41
N ILE A 78 0.75 21.08 19.80
CA ILE A 78 1.52 22.28 20.11
C ILE A 78 0.81 23.46 19.43
N PRO A 79 0.38 24.49 20.19
CA PRO A 79 -0.25 25.67 19.60
C PRO A 79 0.67 26.38 18.61
N VAL A 80 0.12 26.90 17.51
CA VAL A 80 0.88 27.69 16.52
C VAL A 80 1.52 28.94 17.15
N THR A 81 0.88 29.50 18.19
CA THR A 81 1.38 30.65 18.96
C THR A 81 2.44 30.27 20.01
N ALA A 82 2.89 29.01 20.06
CA ALA A 82 3.92 28.61 21.01
C ALA A 82 5.25 29.28 20.63
N PRO A 83 5.97 29.88 21.60
CA PRO A 83 7.30 30.45 21.34
C PRO A 83 8.22 29.36 20.76
N GLN A 84 8.92 29.67 19.66
CA GLN A 84 9.76 28.70 18.95
C GLN A 84 10.93 28.19 19.82
N ASP A 85 11.37 29.00 20.78
CA ASP A 85 12.38 28.67 21.78
C ASP A 85 11.86 27.72 22.89
N GLU A 86 10.56 27.42 22.94
CA GLU A 86 9.99 26.37 23.80
C GLU A 86 9.73 25.05 23.05
N VAL A 87 9.79 25.06 21.72
CA VAL A 87 9.50 23.90 20.87
C VAL A 87 10.78 23.14 20.56
N VAL A 88 10.82 21.87 20.94
CA VAL A 88 11.95 20.97 20.70
C VAL A 88 11.70 20.17 19.43
N GLU A 89 12.58 20.37 18.43
CA GLU A 89 12.56 19.67 17.15
C GLU A 89 13.90 18.96 16.90
N TRP A 90 13.90 18.02 15.93
CA TRP A 90 15.11 17.34 15.41
C TRP A 90 15.93 16.58 16.45
N PHE A 91 15.39 16.38 17.66
CA PHE A 91 16.00 15.61 18.75
C PHE A 91 16.31 14.16 18.37
N LYS A 92 15.68 13.61 17.32
CA LYS A 92 16.05 12.31 16.73
C LYS A 92 17.52 12.29 16.28
N LEU A 93 18.07 13.39 15.75
CA LEU A 93 19.46 13.44 15.27
C LEU A 93 20.48 13.30 16.42
N ASP A 94 20.11 13.71 17.64
CA ASP A 94 21.01 13.67 18.80
C ASP A 94 21.23 12.25 19.38
N LEU A 95 20.42 11.28 18.92
CA LEU A 95 20.61 9.87 19.25
C LEU A 95 21.95 9.36 18.74
N ASP A 96 22.45 9.92 17.62
CA ASP A 96 23.76 9.62 17.08
C ASP A 96 24.78 10.71 17.48
N PRO A 97 25.80 10.39 18.29
CA PRO A 97 26.82 11.33 18.72
C PRO A 97 27.55 12.03 17.56
N SER A 98 27.72 11.34 16.42
CA SER A 98 28.37 11.92 15.24
C SER A 98 27.55 13.04 14.60
N LEU A 99 26.26 13.14 14.91
CA LEU A 99 25.30 14.06 14.31
C LEU A 99 24.78 15.13 15.30
N GLN A 100 25.21 15.08 16.57
CA GLN A 100 24.78 15.98 17.65
C GLN A 100 25.05 17.46 17.38
N SER A 101 26.15 17.79 16.69
CA SER A 101 26.50 19.19 16.38
C SER A 101 25.47 19.90 15.51
N MET A 102 24.73 19.16 14.68
CA MET A 102 23.64 19.70 13.86
C MET A 102 22.29 19.68 14.59
N GLY A 103 22.05 18.70 15.48
CA GLY A 103 20.86 18.67 16.32
C GLY A 103 20.83 19.81 17.34
N GLN A 104 21.97 20.14 17.95
CA GLN A 104 22.13 21.22 18.92
C GLN A 104 22.06 22.63 18.33
N ALA A 105 22.19 22.78 17.01
CA ALA A 105 22.09 24.08 16.34
C ALA A 105 20.67 24.68 16.39
N VAL A 106 19.66 23.90 16.84
CA VAL A 106 18.28 24.35 17.05
C VAL A 106 17.87 24.17 18.51
N SER A 107 17.76 25.34 19.17
CA SER A 107 17.33 25.62 20.53
C SER A 107 17.92 24.70 21.62
N SER A 108 19.12 25.06 22.12
CA SER A 108 19.66 24.53 23.38
C SER A 108 18.82 24.93 24.60
N GLU A 109 18.06 26.03 24.48
CA GLU A 109 17.23 26.61 25.54
C GLU A 109 15.91 25.83 25.72
N ALA A 110 15.22 25.46 24.63
CA ALA A 110 13.98 24.65 24.64
C ALA A 110 14.16 23.30 25.34
N ARG A 111 15.35 22.72 25.23
CA ARG A 111 15.68 21.42 25.82
C ARG A 111 15.65 21.48 27.34
N GLY A 112 15.90 22.64 27.95
CA GLY A 112 15.90 22.83 29.40
C GLY A 112 16.80 21.83 30.14
N GLY A 113 17.94 21.44 29.55
CA GLY A 113 18.87 20.46 30.10
C GLY A 113 18.43 18.98 30.02
N ARG A 114 17.31 18.67 29.33
CA ARG A 114 16.84 17.29 29.15
C ARG A 114 17.71 16.51 28.15
N ASN A 115 18.08 15.28 28.53
CA ASN A 115 18.79 14.35 27.65
C ASN A 115 17.87 13.85 26.52
N VAL A 116 18.44 13.61 25.34
CA VAL A 116 17.78 13.02 24.16
C VAL A 116 16.98 11.76 24.48
N ASP A 117 17.49 10.90 25.36
CA ASP A 117 16.81 9.66 25.71
C ASP A 117 15.42 9.92 26.31
N LYS A 118 15.28 11.00 27.10
CA LYS A 118 14.00 11.41 27.68
C LYS A 118 13.07 11.99 26.62
N LEU A 119 13.57 12.88 25.76
CA LEU A 119 12.78 13.49 24.68
C LEU A 119 12.19 12.42 23.75
N VAL A 120 13.01 11.45 23.34
CA VAL A 120 12.56 10.35 22.48
C VAL A 120 11.56 9.46 23.20
N THR A 121 11.79 9.13 24.47
CA THR A 121 10.86 8.34 25.27
C THR A 121 9.51 9.03 25.46
N ASP A 122 9.50 10.34 25.74
CA ASP A 122 8.28 11.13 25.93
C ASP A 122 7.47 11.21 24.63
N TYR A 123 8.13 11.49 23.50
CA TYR A 123 7.47 11.54 22.18
C TYR A 123 6.87 10.18 21.80
N ILE A 124 7.63 9.09 21.93
CA ILE A 124 7.15 7.74 21.60
C ILE A 124 6.03 7.31 22.56
N SER A 125 6.08 7.75 23.83
CA SER A 125 4.98 7.51 24.78
C SER A 125 3.71 8.19 24.34
N ALA A 126 3.78 9.46 23.90
CA ALA A 126 2.63 10.19 23.40
C ALA A 126 2.06 9.56 22.11
N LEU A 127 2.93 9.17 21.19
CA LEU A 127 2.57 8.45 19.96
C LEU A 127 1.89 7.12 20.26
N GLY A 128 2.45 6.33 21.19
CA GLY A 128 1.90 5.06 21.63
C GLY A 128 0.53 5.22 22.29
N ASN A 129 0.36 6.21 23.16
CA ASN A 129 -0.94 6.49 23.80
C ASN A 129 -2.03 6.79 22.76
N HIS A 130 -1.70 7.56 21.71
CA HIS A 130 -2.64 7.87 20.64
C HIS A 130 -2.93 6.66 19.74
N LEU A 131 -1.93 5.83 19.46
CA LEU A 131 -2.12 4.55 18.78
C LEU A 131 -3.10 3.67 19.55
N VAL A 132 -2.93 3.53 20.86
CA VAL A 132 -3.80 2.69 21.70
C VAL A 132 -5.22 3.20 21.70
N TYR A 133 -5.40 4.52 21.86
CA TYR A 133 -6.69 5.17 21.70
C TYR A 133 -7.31 4.84 20.34
N THR A 134 -6.56 5.03 19.25
CA THR A 134 -7.04 4.77 17.88
C THR A 134 -7.42 3.30 17.68
N LEU A 135 -6.62 2.35 18.18
CA LEU A 135 -6.94 0.92 18.10
C LEU A 135 -8.22 0.61 18.86
N LYS A 136 -8.41 1.17 20.07
CA LYS A 136 -9.64 0.95 20.86
C LYS A 136 -10.88 1.48 20.14
N GLU A 137 -10.78 2.65 19.50
CA GLU A 137 -11.87 3.21 18.69
C GLU A 137 -12.18 2.36 17.45
N LYS A 138 -11.15 1.84 16.76
CA LYS A 138 -11.34 1.10 15.49
C LYS A 138 -11.68 -0.38 15.68
N LEU A 139 -11.15 -1.04 16.70
CA LEU A 139 -11.26 -2.49 16.93
C LEU A 139 -12.11 -2.85 18.16
N GLY A 140 -12.40 -1.89 19.03
CA GLY A 140 -13.05 -2.11 20.32
C GLY A 140 -12.04 -2.44 21.43
N GLU A 141 -12.32 -1.95 22.64
CA GLU A 141 -11.41 -2.05 23.79
C GLU A 141 -11.06 -3.49 24.18
N GLN A 142 -12.05 -4.39 24.19
CA GLN A 142 -11.84 -5.79 24.55
C GLN A 142 -10.86 -6.50 23.60
N VAL A 143 -10.92 -6.20 22.29
CA VAL A 143 -10.03 -6.80 21.30
C VAL A 143 -8.60 -6.34 21.52
N VAL A 144 -8.40 -5.04 21.74
CA VAL A 144 -7.06 -4.46 21.95
C VAL A 144 -6.42 -4.99 23.22
N ASN A 145 -7.18 -5.13 24.31
CA ASN A 145 -6.65 -5.61 25.59
C ASN A 145 -6.34 -7.12 25.59
N THR A 146 -6.92 -7.90 24.68
CA THR A 146 -6.74 -9.37 24.60
C THR A 146 -5.84 -9.82 23.46
N THR A 147 -5.51 -8.94 22.51
CA THR A 147 -4.70 -9.27 21.34
C THR A 147 -3.26 -8.78 21.52
N PRO A 148 -2.25 -9.65 21.47
CA PRO A 148 -0.85 -9.24 21.57
C PRO A 148 -0.46 -8.24 20.48
N LEU A 149 0.28 -7.20 20.88
CA LEU A 149 0.90 -6.22 19.99
C LEU A 149 2.36 -6.58 19.71
N GLU A 150 2.80 -6.30 18.49
CA GLU A 150 4.19 -6.46 18.06
C GLU A 150 4.60 -5.24 17.23
N PHE A 151 5.73 -4.62 17.58
CA PHE A 151 6.15 -3.35 17.01
C PHE A 151 7.34 -3.52 16.07
N VAL A 152 7.26 -2.89 14.90
CA VAL A 152 8.36 -2.74 13.95
C VAL A 152 8.66 -1.25 13.80
N VAL A 153 9.80 -0.81 14.31
CA VAL A 153 10.21 0.60 14.35
C VAL A 153 11.30 0.84 13.32
N THR A 154 11.17 1.90 12.52
CA THR A 154 12.17 2.22 11.49
C THR A 154 13.33 3.07 12.04
N VAL A 155 14.52 2.84 11.51
CA VAL A 155 15.73 3.61 11.81
C VAL A 155 16.53 3.92 10.53
N PRO A 156 17.22 5.07 10.42
CA PRO A 156 18.07 5.36 9.27
C PRO A 156 19.16 4.29 9.06
N ALA A 157 19.51 4.02 7.80
CA ALA A 157 20.52 3.00 7.51
C ALA A 157 21.92 3.44 7.96
N ILE A 158 22.19 4.74 7.91
CA ILE A 158 23.48 5.35 8.29
C ILE A 158 23.70 5.44 9.80
N TRP A 159 22.68 5.19 10.61
CA TRP A 159 22.81 5.32 12.06
C TRP A 159 23.84 4.37 12.64
N SER A 160 24.62 4.90 13.58
CA SER A 160 25.45 4.08 14.45
C SER A 160 24.57 3.09 15.20
N ASP A 161 25.15 1.94 15.50
CA ASP A 161 24.41 0.88 16.20
C ASP A 161 24.02 1.35 17.64
N LEU A 162 24.73 2.34 18.22
CA LEU A 162 24.32 3.04 19.44
C LEU A 162 22.99 3.79 19.26
N ALA A 163 22.83 4.54 18.18
CA ALA A 163 21.61 5.31 17.94
C ALA A 163 20.39 4.40 17.76
N LYS A 164 20.60 3.23 17.14
CA LYS A 164 19.59 2.17 17.01
C LYS A 164 19.18 1.59 18.37
N ASP A 165 20.14 1.30 19.24
CA ASP A 165 19.90 0.84 20.61
C ASP A 165 19.11 1.84 21.43
N LYS A 166 19.57 3.10 21.46
CA LYS A 166 18.86 4.16 22.18
C LYS A 166 17.42 4.30 21.72
N THR A 167 17.16 4.14 20.43
CA THR A 167 15.80 4.13 19.88
C THR A 167 14.99 2.95 20.41
N LYS A 168 15.54 1.74 20.35
CA LYS A 168 14.90 0.53 20.90
C LYS A 168 14.62 0.65 22.39
N GLN A 169 15.59 1.13 23.17
CA GLN A 169 15.42 1.37 24.61
C GLN A 169 14.35 2.42 24.90
N ALA A 170 14.30 3.50 24.12
CA ALA A 170 13.25 4.51 24.26
C ALA A 170 11.86 3.91 23.98
N CYS A 171 11.72 3.08 22.95
CA CYS A 171 10.48 2.33 22.70
C CYS A 171 10.13 1.39 23.87
N GLN A 172 11.11 0.69 24.44
CA GLN A 172 10.92 -0.20 25.59
C GLN A 172 10.54 0.53 26.88
N ARG A 173 10.93 1.81 27.04
CA ARG A 173 10.55 2.65 28.19
C ARG A 173 9.24 3.40 27.96
N ALA A 174 8.78 3.50 26.72
CA ALA A 174 7.61 4.29 26.38
C ALA A 174 6.33 3.69 26.97
N ALA A 175 5.62 4.47 27.78
CA ALA A 175 4.43 3.99 28.48
C ALA A 175 3.35 3.53 27.49
N GLY A 176 3.14 4.28 26.40
CA GLY A 176 2.13 3.98 25.39
C GLY A 176 2.36 2.71 24.57
N LEU A 177 3.57 2.14 24.58
CA LEU A 177 3.87 0.88 23.89
C LEU A 177 3.84 -0.35 24.81
N ASN A 178 3.90 -0.15 26.13
CA ASN A 178 4.01 -1.23 27.12
C ASN A 178 2.77 -1.41 28.02
N THR A 179 1.79 -0.51 27.96
CA THR A 179 0.65 -0.48 28.90
C THR A 179 -0.60 -1.23 28.44
N VAL A 180 -0.60 -1.76 27.21
CA VAL A 180 -1.81 -2.26 26.54
C VAL A 180 -2.09 -3.73 26.84
N THR A 181 -1.03 -4.51 27.01
CA THR A 181 -1.08 -5.95 27.29
C THR A 181 -0.29 -6.20 28.57
N ASN A 182 -0.73 -7.13 29.44
CA ASN A 182 -0.01 -7.54 30.66
C ASN A 182 1.37 -8.19 30.41
N THR A 183 1.92 -8.01 29.20
CA THR A 183 3.18 -8.52 28.69
C THR A 183 3.87 -7.42 27.88
N VAL A 184 5.19 -7.30 28.03
CA VAL A 184 6.02 -6.39 27.23
C VAL A 184 5.94 -6.77 25.76
N ALA A 185 5.50 -5.84 24.91
CA ALA A 185 5.37 -6.08 23.48
C ALA A 185 6.77 -6.18 22.82
N PRO A 186 7.01 -7.15 21.92
CA PRO A 186 8.27 -7.23 21.20
C PRO A 186 8.50 -6.00 20.30
N ILE A 187 9.74 -5.51 20.27
CA ILE A 187 10.16 -4.37 19.44
C ILE A 187 11.27 -4.84 18.48
N HIS A 188 10.97 -4.77 17.20
CA HIS A 188 11.88 -5.08 16.11
C HIS A 188 12.30 -3.79 15.39
N LEU A 189 13.56 -3.72 14.98
CA LEU A 189 14.06 -2.61 14.17
C LEU A 189 14.17 -3.03 12.70
N VAL A 190 13.84 -2.11 11.80
CA VAL A 190 14.08 -2.24 10.36
C VAL A 190 14.69 -0.95 9.84
N SER A 191 15.59 -1.04 8.86
CA SER A 191 16.10 0.19 8.24
C SER A 191 15.00 0.89 7.41
N GLU A 192 14.97 2.22 7.45
CA GLU A 192 14.05 3.07 6.67
C GLU A 192 14.06 2.72 5.16
N PRO A 193 15.22 2.66 4.48
CA PRO A 193 15.25 2.33 3.04
C PRO A 193 14.82 0.87 2.75
N GLU A 194 15.02 -0.08 3.67
CA GLU A 194 14.49 -1.44 3.49
C GLU A 194 12.97 -1.47 3.63
N ALA A 195 12.40 -0.83 4.65
CA ALA A 195 10.96 -0.73 4.80
C ALA A 195 10.35 -0.07 3.55
N ALA A 196 10.96 1.01 3.07
CA ALA A 196 10.52 1.68 1.86
C ALA A 196 10.64 0.78 0.62
N ALA A 197 11.70 -0.03 0.50
CA ALA A 197 11.87 -1.00 -0.57
C ALA A 197 10.80 -2.08 -0.55
N ILE A 198 10.50 -2.67 0.62
CA ILE A 198 9.44 -3.67 0.79
C ILE A 198 8.10 -3.13 0.29
N TYR A 199 7.77 -1.89 0.65
CA TYR A 199 6.53 -1.26 0.19
C TYR A 199 6.55 -0.96 -1.31
N ALA A 200 7.61 -0.31 -1.79
CA ALA A 200 7.70 0.12 -3.19
C ALA A 200 7.68 -1.09 -4.14
N LEU A 201 8.46 -2.12 -3.84
CA LEU A 201 8.55 -3.33 -4.65
C LEU A 201 7.26 -4.16 -4.64
N HIS A 202 6.54 -4.20 -3.51
CA HIS A 202 5.23 -4.86 -3.45
C HIS A 202 4.16 -4.07 -4.22
N GLY A 203 4.17 -2.74 -4.15
CA GLY A 203 3.13 -1.88 -4.73
C GLY A 203 3.27 -1.61 -6.22
N LEU A 204 4.47 -1.78 -6.79
CA LEU A 204 4.77 -1.39 -8.17
C LEU A 204 4.25 -2.36 -9.23
N ASP A 205 3.74 -3.53 -8.85
CA ASP A 205 3.37 -4.61 -9.75
C ASP A 205 4.54 -4.94 -10.71
N PRO A 206 5.36 -5.98 -10.47
CA PRO A 206 6.64 -6.18 -11.16
C PRO A 206 6.56 -6.45 -12.67
N HIS A 207 5.46 -6.14 -13.36
CA HIS A 207 5.23 -6.33 -14.80
C HIS A 207 6.21 -5.58 -15.73
N GLY A 208 7.13 -4.79 -15.19
CA GLY A 208 8.28 -4.24 -15.92
C GLY A 208 9.65 -4.70 -15.41
N LEU A 209 9.74 -5.25 -14.20
CA LEU A 209 11.00 -5.69 -13.58
C LEU A 209 11.18 -7.20 -13.76
N LYS A 210 12.39 -7.61 -14.13
CA LYS A 210 12.78 -9.00 -14.39
C LYS A 210 13.69 -9.52 -13.29
N VAL A 211 13.85 -10.84 -13.23
CA VAL A 211 14.97 -11.44 -12.50
C VAL A 211 16.27 -10.86 -13.07
N ASP A 212 17.23 -10.58 -12.19
CA ASP A 212 18.50 -9.89 -12.43
C ASP A 212 18.42 -8.37 -12.63
N ASP A 213 17.22 -7.78 -12.69
CA ASP A 213 17.13 -6.31 -12.66
C ASP A 213 17.52 -5.79 -11.27
N THR A 214 18.36 -4.75 -11.25
CA THR A 214 18.74 -4.04 -10.03
C THR A 214 18.00 -2.72 -9.92
N VAL A 215 17.45 -2.43 -8.75
CA VAL A 215 16.80 -1.16 -8.43
C VAL A 215 17.53 -0.43 -7.31
N VAL A 216 17.52 0.89 -7.34
CA VAL A 216 18.00 1.75 -6.24
C VAL A 216 16.79 2.42 -5.58
N VAL A 217 16.55 2.14 -4.32
CA VAL A 217 15.51 2.81 -3.52
C VAL A 217 16.14 4.02 -2.86
N VAL A 218 15.50 5.19 -3.00
CA VAL A 218 15.96 6.48 -2.49
C VAL A 218 14.91 7.03 -1.54
N ASP A 219 15.09 6.82 -0.24
CA ASP A 219 14.27 7.42 0.79
C ASP A 219 14.73 8.84 1.08
N ALA A 220 14.14 9.79 0.37
CA ALA A 220 14.41 11.21 0.56
C ALA A 220 13.44 11.76 1.62
N GLY A 221 13.90 11.78 2.87
CA GLY A 221 13.15 12.18 4.04
C GLY A 221 13.25 13.67 4.41
N GLY A 222 12.93 13.96 5.67
CA GLY A 222 13.03 15.30 6.26
C GLY A 222 14.46 15.65 6.65
N GLY A 223 15.11 14.81 7.46
CA GLY A 223 16.49 15.04 7.91
C GLY A 223 17.53 14.32 7.07
N THR A 224 17.30 13.05 6.77
CA THR A 224 18.21 12.19 6.03
C THR A 224 17.69 11.87 4.63
N VAL A 225 18.63 11.51 3.75
CA VAL A 225 18.34 10.79 2.51
C VAL A 225 19.11 9.49 2.57
N ASP A 226 18.40 8.37 2.55
CA ASP A 226 18.94 7.02 2.68
C ASP A 226 18.69 6.22 1.40
N LEU A 227 19.68 5.45 0.96
CA LEU A 227 19.64 4.70 -0.29
C LEU A 227 19.99 3.24 -0.06
N ILE A 228 19.36 2.35 -0.82
CA ILE A 228 19.73 0.93 -0.87
C ILE A 228 19.51 0.37 -2.27
N SER A 229 20.38 -0.57 -2.67
CA SER A 229 20.31 -1.21 -3.98
C SER A 229 19.92 -2.68 -3.84
N TYR A 230 18.93 -3.13 -4.60
CA TYR A 230 18.45 -4.51 -4.58
C TYR A 230 18.42 -5.11 -5.99
N THR A 231 18.97 -6.31 -6.15
CA THR A 231 18.80 -7.14 -7.34
C THR A 231 17.69 -8.14 -7.11
N ILE A 232 16.78 -8.28 -8.07
CA ILE A 232 15.67 -9.23 -8.01
C ILE A 232 16.20 -10.63 -8.32
N THR A 233 16.01 -11.57 -7.40
CA THR A 233 16.42 -12.98 -7.58
C THR A 233 15.25 -13.89 -7.94
N SER A 234 14.02 -13.54 -7.51
CA SER A 234 12.82 -14.27 -7.89
C SER A 234 11.61 -13.34 -7.91
N LEU A 235 10.70 -13.52 -8.87
CA LEU A 235 9.44 -12.77 -8.95
C LEU A 235 8.24 -13.56 -8.43
N LYS A 236 8.30 -14.89 -8.45
CA LYS A 236 7.22 -15.80 -8.10
C LYS A 236 7.80 -17.06 -7.44
N PRO A 237 7.13 -17.63 -6.43
CA PRO A 237 5.83 -17.24 -5.88
C PRO A 237 5.87 -16.03 -4.92
N ILE A 238 7.06 -15.65 -4.45
CA ILE A 238 7.35 -14.53 -3.54
C ILE A 238 8.39 -13.66 -4.25
N LEU A 239 8.29 -12.34 -4.14
CA LEU A 239 9.32 -11.44 -4.69
C LEU A 239 10.55 -11.52 -3.78
N GLU A 240 11.65 -12.03 -4.30
CA GLU A 240 12.90 -12.18 -3.57
C GLU A 240 13.95 -11.23 -4.12
N VAL A 241 14.67 -10.57 -3.21
CA VAL A 241 15.71 -9.61 -3.55
C VAL A 241 16.98 -9.88 -2.75
N GLN A 242 18.12 -9.50 -3.31
CA GLN A 242 19.42 -9.49 -2.63
C GLN A 242 20.04 -8.10 -2.67
N GLU A 243 20.71 -7.70 -1.59
CA GLU A 243 21.39 -6.40 -1.53
C GLU A 243 22.56 -6.37 -2.53
N ALA A 244 22.49 -5.47 -3.52
CA ALA A 244 23.52 -5.33 -4.55
C ALA A 244 24.74 -4.54 -4.03
N ALA A 245 24.48 -3.49 -3.25
CA ALA A 245 25.50 -2.75 -2.51
C ALA A 245 24.98 -2.36 -1.14
N PRO A 246 25.88 -2.25 -0.13
CA PRO A 246 25.53 -1.66 1.16
C PRO A 246 24.80 -0.33 0.97
N GLY A 247 23.72 -0.13 1.72
CA GLY A 247 23.03 1.14 1.73
C GLY A 247 23.94 2.31 2.13
N SER A 248 23.65 3.50 1.59
CA SER A 248 24.34 4.76 1.87
C SER A 248 23.35 5.83 2.29
N GLY A 249 23.83 6.99 2.72
CA GLY A 249 22.96 8.12 3.01
C GLY A 249 23.72 9.34 3.53
N ALA A 250 23.01 10.46 3.62
CA ALA A 250 23.55 11.69 4.21
C ALA A 250 22.45 12.58 4.81
N LEU A 251 22.88 13.61 5.52
CA LEU A 251 22.03 14.66 6.07
C LEU A 251 21.75 15.73 5.01
N CYS A 252 20.88 15.41 4.05
CA CYS A 252 20.52 16.32 2.95
C CYS A 252 19.01 16.28 2.63
N GLY A 253 18.17 16.03 3.63
CA GLY A 253 16.70 15.99 3.48
C GLY A 253 16.04 17.38 3.35
N SER A 254 14.70 17.41 3.27
CA SER A 254 13.95 18.66 3.08
C SER A 254 14.01 19.66 4.25
N THR A 255 14.62 19.33 5.39
CA THR A 255 14.88 20.27 6.48
C THR A 255 15.92 21.32 6.07
N PHE A 256 16.96 20.92 5.34
CA PHE A 256 17.97 21.84 4.82
C PHE A 256 17.35 22.81 3.82
N LEU A 257 16.37 22.35 3.06
CA LEU A 257 15.55 23.20 2.20
C LEU A 257 14.76 24.25 3.01
N ASN A 258 14.13 23.82 4.11
CA ASN A 258 13.41 24.71 5.02
C ASN A 258 14.34 25.79 5.59
N MET A 259 15.55 25.42 6.04
CA MET A 259 16.52 26.37 6.57
C MET A 259 16.95 27.41 5.52
N ARG A 260 17.19 26.96 4.27
CA ARG A 260 17.55 27.87 3.17
C ARG A 260 16.41 28.81 2.83
N PHE A 261 15.17 28.32 2.86
CA PHE A 261 13.99 29.14 2.64
C PHE A 261 13.78 30.19 3.74
N ALA A 262 13.91 29.81 5.02
CA ALA A 262 13.84 30.74 6.14
C ALA A 262 14.93 31.83 6.04
N LYS A 263 16.16 31.44 5.70
CA LYS A 263 17.26 32.39 5.47
C LYS A 263 16.96 33.33 4.30
N PHE A 264 16.37 32.82 3.22
CA PHE A 264 15.96 33.62 2.07
C PHE A 264 14.89 34.64 2.47
N LEU A 265 13.82 34.22 3.16
CA LEU A 265 12.76 35.13 3.62
C LEU A 265 13.31 36.19 4.57
N LYS A 266 14.16 35.82 5.54
CA LYS A 266 14.79 36.78 6.46
C LYS A 266 15.65 37.80 5.73
N ALA A 267 16.39 37.38 4.70
CA ALA A 267 17.20 38.29 3.90
C ALA A 267 16.36 39.22 3.02
N LYS A 268 15.21 38.74 2.52
CA LYS A 268 14.35 39.47 1.58
C LYS A 268 13.36 40.41 2.28
N LEU A 269 12.78 39.96 3.40
CA LEU A 269 11.68 40.61 4.10
C LEU A 269 12.06 41.13 5.50
N GLY A 270 13.19 40.70 6.07
CA GLY A 270 13.55 41.02 7.46
C GLY A 270 13.89 42.48 7.74
N LYS A 271 13.82 43.37 6.74
CA LYS A 271 13.93 44.82 6.89
C LYS A 271 12.58 45.53 6.80
N GLU A 272 11.50 44.82 6.46
CA GLU A 272 10.15 45.38 6.40
C GLU A 272 9.61 45.59 7.82
N ASP A 273 8.99 46.74 8.06
CA ASP A 273 8.33 47.02 9.32
C ASP A 273 7.19 46.01 9.56
N GLY A 274 7.21 45.38 10.75
CA GLY A 274 6.27 44.33 11.13
C GLY A 274 6.74 42.91 10.80
N PHE A 275 7.90 42.71 10.18
CA PHE A 275 8.47 41.36 10.03
C PHE A 275 8.98 40.83 11.36
N ASP A 276 8.37 39.76 11.85
CA ASP A 276 8.73 39.10 13.11
C ASP A 276 8.77 37.56 12.95
N ASP A 277 9.01 36.87 14.07
CA ASP A 277 9.09 35.42 14.10
C ASP A 277 7.72 34.75 13.86
N GLU A 278 6.60 35.44 14.13
CA GLU A 278 5.24 34.92 13.86
C GLU A 278 4.96 34.86 12.36
N ILE A 279 5.29 35.94 11.63
CA ILE A 279 5.17 35.96 10.16
C ILE A 279 6.09 34.92 9.51
N MET A 280 7.31 34.76 10.04
CA MET A 280 8.22 33.72 9.56
C MET A 280 7.61 32.33 9.79
N ALA A 281 7.06 32.06 10.98
CA ALA A 281 6.45 30.78 11.31
C ALA A 281 5.25 30.47 10.39
N GLU A 282 4.34 31.42 10.17
CA GLU A 282 3.18 31.29 9.27
C GLU A 282 3.63 30.99 7.82
N ALA A 283 4.60 31.77 7.32
CA ALA A 283 5.14 31.60 5.98
C ALA A 283 5.79 30.22 5.79
N MET A 284 6.56 29.76 6.78
CA MET A 284 7.19 28.45 6.77
C MET A 284 6.16 27.32 6.83
N GLU A 285 5.21 27.40 7.77
CA GLU A 285 4.18 26.40 8.00
C GLU A 285 3.31 26.16 6.77
N HIS A 286 2.78 27.22 6.17
CA HIS A 286 1.88 27.11 5.01
C HIS A 286 2.60 26.73 3.71
N SER A 287 3.88 27.10 3.56
CA SER A 287 4.60 26.90 2.29
C SER A 287 5.34 25.57 2.22
N LEU A 288 5.91 25.11 3.35
CA LEU A 288 6.88 24.01 3.37
C LEU A 288 6.52 22.86 4.32
N THR A 289 5.55 23.02 5.21
CA THR A 289 5.28 22.07 6.32
C THR A 289 3.87 21.50 6.23
N ASN A 290 2.82 22.28 6.49
CA ASN A 290 1.42 21.86 6.34
C ASN A 290 0.95 22.02 4.89
N GLY A 291 0.53 20.91 4.26
CA GLY A 291 0.14 20.88 2.85
C GLY A 291 1.29 20.94 1.84
N ALA A 292 2.48 21.43 2.25
CA ALA A 292 3.76 21.43 1.52
C ALA A 292 3.62 21.70 0.00
N GLN A 293 2.69 22.58 -0.38
CA GLN A 293 2.27 22.75 -1.77
C GLN A 293 3.44 23.24 -2.61
N VAL A 294 4.16 24.28 -2.17
CA VAL A 294 5.34 24.79 -2.88
C VAL A 294 6.42 23.71 -2.99
N LYS A 295 6.70 23.01 -1.89
CA LYS A 295 7.74 21.96 -1.85
C LYS A 295 7.47 20.79 -2.80
N ARG A 296 6.20 20.40 -2.97
CA ARG A 296 5.80 19.27 -3.81
C ARG A 296 5.49 19.67 -5.25
N GLN A 297 4.89 20.86 -5.46
CA GLN A 297 4.42 21.33 -6.76
C GLN A 297 5.51 22.02 -7.58
N PHE A 298 6.57 22.56 -6.95
CA PHE A 298 7.68 23.14 -7.69
C PHE A 298 8.29 22.12 -8.66
N THR A 299 8.48 22.55 -9.91
CA THR A 299 8.89 21.74 -11.06
C THR A 299 9.94 22.52 -11.85
N LEU A 300 10.81 21.80 -12.54
CA LEU A 300 11.85 22.36 -13.40
C LEU A 300 11.26 23.11 -14.60
N GLY A 301 10.02 22.79 -15.00
CA GLY A 301 9.33 23.44 -16.12
C GLY A 301 8.72 24.81 -15.80
N ALA A 302 8.78 25.28 -14.55
CA ALA A 302 8.26 26.59 -14.18
C ALA A 302 9.07 27.70 -14.85
N ALA A 303 8.38 28.68 -15.45
CA ALA A 303 9.05 29.84 -16.03
C ALA A 303 9.71 30.66 -14.89
N PRO A 304 10.88 31.29 -15.11
CA PRO A 304 11.60 32.00 -14.03
C PRO A 304 10.75 33.04 -13.27
N ASP A 305 9.81 33.68 -13.96
CA ASP A 305 8.91 34.69 -13.42
C ASP A 305 7.57 34.14 -12.89
N ASP A 306 7.32 32.82 -12.96
CA ASP A 306 6.17 32.21 -12.30
C ASP A 306 6.27 32.42 -10.80
N THR A 307 5.15 32.75 -10.15
CA THR A 307 5.16 33.12 -8.73
C THR A 307 4.36 32.14 -7.87
N TYR A 308 4.93 31.82 -6.71
CA TYR A 308 4.32 31.06 -5.63
C TYR A 308 3.92 32.02 -4.51
N THR A 309 2.71 31.84 -3.99
CA THR A 309 2.15 32.75 -2.99
C THR A 309 2.51 32.32 -1.59
N ILE A 310 3.20 33.19 -0.85
CA ILE A 310 3.62 32.97 0.53
C ILE A 310 2.81 33.91 1.44
N PRO A 311 2.07 33.43 2.45
CA PRO A 311 1.36 34.29 3.37
C PRO A 311 2.35 35.09 4.24
N VAL A 312 2.10 36.39 4.34
CA VAL A 312 2.85 37.37 5.15
C VAL A 312 1.87 38.40 5.72
N GLY A 313 0.83 37.93 6.40
CA GLY A 313 -0.37 38.70 6.74
C GLY A 313 -0.11 40.01 7.50
N GLY A 314 0.98 40.08 8.28
CA GLY A 314 1.36 41.25 9.06
C GLY A 314 2.19 42.31 8.32
N LEU A 315 2.61 42.07 7.07
CA LEU A 315 3.41 43.05 6.31
C LEU A 315 2.52 44.01 5.50
N ALA A 316 2.92 45.29 5.47
CA ALA A 316 2.32 46.29 4.58
C ALA A 316 2.56 45.96 3.09
N ASN A 317 1.71 46.51 2.22
CA ASN A 317 1.90 46.33 0.77
C ASN A 317 3.21 46.99 0.32
N ASN A 318 4.05 46.22 -0.37
CA ASN A 318 5.32 46.69 -0.93
C ASN A 318 5.44 46.16 -2.36
N LYS A 319 5.26 47.06 -3.34
CA LYS A 319 5.26 46.69 -4.76
C LYS A 319 6.64 46.26 -5.27
N GLU A 320 7.72 46.81 -4.72
CA GLU A 320 9.09 46.48 -5.13
C GLU A 320 9.47 45.06 -4.68
N LEU A 321 9.03 44.66 -3.49
CA LEU A 321 9.23 43.32 -2.95
C LEU A 321 8.16 42.32 -3.41
N GLY A 322 7.13 42.75 -4.13
CA GLY A 322 6.04 41.86 -4.56
C GLY A 322 5.11 41.44 -3.41
N ILE A 323 4.98 42.26 -2.38
CA ILE A 323 4.05 42.06 -1.26
C ILE A 323 2.73 42.79 -1.56
N ASN A 324 1.63 42.05 -1.59
CA ASN A 324 0.30 42.62 -1.82
C ASN A 324 -0.77 41.81 -1.07
N ARG A 325 -1.61 42.49 -0.28
CA ARG A 325 -2.69 41.92 0.53
C ARG A 325 -2.19 40.82 1.46
N GLY A 326 -1.11 41.09 2.19
CA GLY A 326 -0.51 40.16 3.15
C GLY A 326 0.04 38.89 2.48
N ARG A 327 0.44 38.97 1.20
CA ARG A 327 0.98 37.85 0.43
C ARG A 327 2.23 38.30 -0.32
N PHE A 328 3.28 37.49 -0.23
CA PHE A 328 4.54 37.68 -0.93
C PHE A 328 4.59 36.77 -2.16
N ALA A 329 4.84 37.36 -3.33
CA ALA A 329 4.97 36.66 -4.60
C ALA A 329 6.41 36.16 -4.80
N LEU A 330 6.69 34.94 -4.35
CA LEU A 330 8.01 34.31 -4.47
C LEU A 330 8.21 33.76 -5.90
N LYS A 331 9.29 34.16 -6.58
CA LYS A 331 9.56 33.69 -7.95
C LYS A 331 10.07 32.25 -8.00
N ALA A 332 9.78 31.56 -9.11
CA ALA A 332 10.32 30.24 -9.41
C ALA A 332 11.86 30.24 -9.49
N SER A 333 12.48 31.32 -9.99
CA SER A 333 13.94 31.48 -9.99
C SER A 333 14.56 31.48 -8.59
N ASP A 334 13.86 32.08 -7.63
CA ASP A 334 14.29 32.13 -6.24
C ASP A 334 14.16 30.74 -5.59
N LEU A 335 13.03 30.05 -5.84
CA LEU A 335 12.85 28.66 -5.41
C LEU A 335 13.92 27.75 -6.01
N GLN A 336 14.27 27.90 -7.28
CA GLN A 336 15.35 27.14 -7.88
C GLN A 336 16.65 27.31 -7.08
N THR A 337 17.02 28.55 -6.74
CA THR A 337 18.22 28.86 -5.94
C THR A 337 18.18 28.23 -4.54
N ILE A 338 17.00 28.12 -3.94
CA ILE A 338 16.79 27.48 -2.63
C ILE A 338 16.93 25.96 -2.73
N PHE A 339 16.34 25.34 -3.77
CA PHE A 339 16.27 23.89 -3.95
C PHE A 339 17.59 23.29 -4.44
N GLU A 340 18.27 23.99 -5.34
CA GLU A 340 19.40 23.48 -6.12
C GLU A 340 20.48 22.78 -5.28
N PRO A 341 20.98 23.39 -4.19
CA PRO A 341 22.11 22.80 -3.47
C PRO A 341 21.76 21.50 -2.77
N VAL A 342 20.55 21.40 -2.20
CA VAL A 342 20.06 20.19 -1.53
C VAL A 342 19.80 19.07 -2.56
N VAL A 343 19.26 19.43 -3.73
CA VAL A 343 18.98 18.48 -4.81
C VAL A 343 20.27 17.94 -5.42
N LEU A 344 21.31 18.77 -5.58
CA LEU A 344 22.62 18.33 -6.08
C LEU A 344 23.28 17.31 -5.14
N GLU A 345 23.15 17.49 -3.81
CA GLU A 345 23.61 16.50 -2.83
C GLU A 345 22.87 15.17 -2.99
N CYS A 346 21.54 15.20 -3.16
CA CYS A 346 20.75 13.99 -3.42
C CYS A 346 21.18 13.28 -4.71
N ILE A 347 21.40 14.04 -5.80
CA ILE A 347 21.87 13.49 -7.08
C ILE A 347 23.24 12.83 -6.91
N LYS A 348 24.15 13.46 -6.17
CA LYS A 348 25.47 12.90 -5.89
C LYS A 348 25.35 11.56 -5.17
N LEU A 349 24.54 11.48 -4.11
CA LEU A 349 24.33 10.23 -3.38
C LEU A 349 23.77 9.12 -4.27
N VAL A 350 22.80 9.44 -5.14
CA VAL A 350 22.23 8.48 -6.09
C VAL A 350 23.31 7.97 -7.05
N LYS A 351 24.15 8.85 -7.61
CA LYS A 351 25.25 8.45 -8.50
C LYS A 351 26.29 7.59 -7.79
N ASP A 352 26.64 7.95 -6.56
CA ASP A 352 27.60 7.20 -5.74
C ASP A 352 27.05 5.80 -5.44
N GLN A 353 25.74 5.67 -5.11
CA GLN A 353 25.08 4.39 -4.88
C GLN A 353 25.01 3.51 -6.16
N ILE A 354 24.69 4.11 -7.32
CA ILE A 354 24.70 3.41 -8.61
C ILE A 354 26.10 2.84 -8.88
N THR A 355 27.13 3.66 -8.67
CA THR A 355 28.53 3.26 -8.87
C THR A 355 28.94 2.16 -7.90
N ALA A 356 28.58 2.28 -6.62
CA ALA A 356 28.90 1.29 -5.59
C ALA A 356 28.21 -0.06 -5.81
N SER A 357 27.06 -0.08 -6.49
CA SER A 357 26.33 -1.30 -6.84
C SER A 357 27.12 -2.20 -7.79
N ASN A 358 28.02 -1.61 -8.60
CA ASN A 358 28.87 -2.32 -9.56
C ASN A 358 28.08 -3.27 -10.51
N VAL A 359 26.80 -2.96 -10.74
CA VAL A 359 25.88 -3.68 -11.63
C VAL A 359 24.98 -2.66 -12.35
N PRO A 360 24.48 -2.97 -13.55
CA PRO A 360 23.55 -2.09 -14.26
C PRO A 360 22.26 -1.86 -13.46
N ILE A 361 21.83 -0.60 -13.34
CA ILE A 361 20.61 -0.23 -12.62
C ILE A 361 19.46 -0.07 -13.61
N HIS A 362 18.34 -0.73 -13.35
CA HIS A 362 17.15 -0.68 -14.20
C HIS A 362 16.20 0.45 -13.78
N ALA A 363 16.04 0.66 -12.47
CA ALA A 363 15.13 1.67 -11.95
C ALA A 363 15.60 2.31 -10.63
N ILE A 364 15.19 3.56 -10.42
CA ILE A 364 15.29 4.29 -9.16
C ILE A 364 13.88 4.46 -8.60
N LEU A 365 13.67 4.03 -7.36
CA LEU A 365 12.41 4.15 -6.62
C LEU A 365 12.53 5.28 -5.61
N LEU A 366 11.95 6.44 -5.94
CA LEU A 366 12.01 7.63 -5.10
C LEU A 366 10.85 7.65 -4.09
N VAL A 367 11.19 7.59 -2.80
CA VAL A 367 10.26 7.50 -1.66
C VAL A 367 10.57 8.57 -0.60
N GLY A 368 9.72 8.71 0.40
CA GLY A 368 9.89 9.70 1.46
C GLY A 368 9.21 11.05 1.16
N GLY A 369 9.15 11.91 2.19
CA GLY A 369 8.43 13.19 2.12
C GLY A 369 9.06 14.20 1.14
N PHE A 370 10.39 14.22 1.03
CA PHE A 370 11.10 15.00 0.02
C PHE A 370 11.15 14.26 -1.33
N GLY A 371 11.15 12.93 -1.31
CA GLY A 371 10.99 12.11 -2.51
C GLY A 371 9.67 12.34 -3.24
N ALA A 372 8.68 12.94 -2.57
CA ALA A 372 7.44 13.43 -3.17
C ALA A 372 7.60 14.69 -4.05
N SER A 373 8.78 15.33 -4.07
CA SER A 373 9.04 16.57 -4.82
C SER A 373 9.20 16.34 -6.32
N ASN A 374 8.39 17.04 -7.14
CA ASN A 374 8.49 17.00 -8.60
C ASN A 374 9.86 17.52 -9.08
N TYR A 375 10.35 18.63 -8.50
CA TYR A 375 11.66 19.18 -8.84
C TYR A 375 12.79 18.16 -8.60
N LEU A 376 12.84 17.48 -7.45
CA LEU A 376 13.86 16.45 -7.18
C LEU A 376 13.79 15.31 -8.21
N LYS A 377 12.58 14.82 -8.52
CA LYS A 377 12.36 13.73 -9.49
C LYS A 377 12.82 14.10 -10.90
N GLU A 378 12.48 15.30 -11.38
CA GLU A 378 12.87 15.78 -12.70
C GLU A 378 14.37 16.05 -12.79
N ARG A 379 14.96 16.58 -11.72
CA ARG A 379 16.39 16.82 -11.63
C ARG A 379 17.21 15.54 -11.63
N LEU A 380 16.76 14.51 -10.91
CA LEU A 380 17.34 13.17 -11.02
C LEU A 380 17.20 12.62 -12.44
N ARG A 381 16.03 12.78 -13.09
CA ARG A 381 15.79 12.29 -14.46
C ARG A 381 16.74 12.93 -15.48
N ASN A 382 17.11 14.18 -15.28
CA ASN A 382 18.05 14.88 -16.15
C ASN A 382 19.52 14.58 -15.84
N ALA A 383 19.84 14.22 -14.59
CA ALA A 383 21.22 14.04 -14.14
C ALA A 383 21.74 12.60 -14.24
N ILE A 384 20.84 11.62 -14.34
CA ILE A 384 21.12 10.18 -14.41
C ILE A 384 20.94 9.69 -15.86
N ASP A 385 21.54 8.54 -16.18
CA ASP A 385 21.37 7.88 -17.47
C ASP A 385 19.89 7.71 -17.83
N LYS A 386 19.52 8.08 -19.07
CA LYS A 386 18.14 8.07 -19.55
C LYS A 386 17.53 6.67 -19.68
N SER A 387 18.36 5.63 -19.69
CA SER A 387 17.91 4.24 -19.67
C SER A 387 17.36 3.82 -18.31
N ILE A 388 17.75 4.51 -17.22
CA ILE A 388 17.31 4.20 -15.87
C ILE A 388 15.94 4.83 -15.62
N GLN A 389 14.95 4.00 -15.30
CA GLN A 389 13.60 4.49 -15.02
C GLN A 389 13.54 5.14 -13.64
N ILE A 390 12.96 6.35 -13.53
CA ILE A 390 12.72 6.99 -12.24
C ILE A 390 11.24 6.90 -11.91
N MET A 391 10.94 6.06 -10.91
CA MET A 391 9.61 5.73 -10.45
C MET A 391 9.38 6.31 -9.06
N GLN A 392 8.11 6.58 -8.75
CA GLN A 392 7.68 7.09 -7.46
C GLN A 392 6.39 6.35 -7.12
N PRO A 393 6.35 5.52 -6.07
CA PRO A 393 5.19 4.72 -5.76
C PRO A 393 4.01 5.59 -5.31
N PRO A 394 2.75 5.15 -5.53
CA PRO A 394 1.60 5.82 -4.95
C PRO A 394 1.75 5.84 -3.43
N ASN A 395 1.51 7.00 -2.80
CA ASN A 395 1.71 7.23 -1.37
C ASN A 395 3.18 7.09 -0.87
N ALA A 396 4.16 7.54 -1.67
CA ALA A 396 5.59 7.57 -1.32
C ALA A 396 5.90 8.10 0.11
N TRP A 397 5.08 9.01 0.65
CA TRP A 397 5.24 9.53 2.01
C TRP A 397 4.96 8.48 3.10
N GLN A 398 4.02 7.56 2.87
CA GLN A 398 3.67 6.47 3.80
C GLN A 398 4.49 5.18 3.55
N ALA A 399 5.39 5.16 2.56
CA ALA A 399 6.08 3.94 2.14
C ALA A 399 6.84 3.26 3.28
N VAL A 400 7.58 4.04 4.06
CA VAL A 400 8.40 3.55 5.20
C VAL A 400 7.51 2.89 6.27
N VAL A 401 6.46 3.58 6.74
CA VAL A 401 5.59 3.05 7.79
C VAL A 401 4.79 1.81 7.35
N GLN A 402 4.32 1.81 6.11
CA GLN A 402 3.60 0.66 5.54
C GLN A 402 4.55 -0.54 5.34
N GLY A 403 5.77 -0.27 4.89
CA GLY A 403 6.84 -1.25 4.78
C GLY A 403 7.21 -1.91 6.10
N ALA A 404 7.23 -1.13 7.19
CA ALA A 404 7.46 -1.66 8.54
C ALA A 404 6.37 -2.66 8.97
N VAL A 405 5.10 -2.34 8.73
CA VAL A 405 3.98 -3.29 8.99
C VAL A 405 4.15 -4.55 8.15
N MET A 406 4.50 -4.41 6.87
CA MET A 406 4.70 -5.54 5.97
C MET A 406 5.87 -6.44 6.42
N LYS A 407 6.97 -5.85 6.92
CA LYS A 407 8.09 -6.60 7.51
C LYS A 407 7.64 -7.41 8.73
N GLY A 408 6.86 -6.82 9.63
CA GLY A 408 6.37 -7.54 10.81
C GLY A 408 5.39 -8.67 10.46
N LEU A 409 4.48 -8.43 9.50
CA LEU A 409 3.62 -9.49 8.97
C LEU A 409 4.42 -10.64 8.35
N ALA A 410 5.59 -10.35 7.77
CA ALA A 410 6.49 -11.35 7.22
C ALA A 410 7.16 -12.23 8.25
N GLN A 411 7.54 -11.66 9.38
CA GLN A 411 8.14 -12.41 10.47
C GLN A 411 7.14 -13.38 11.13
N VAL A 412 5.85 -13.03 11.17
CA VAL A 412 4.81 -13.85 11.82
C VAL A 412 4.21 -14.92 10.90
N SER A 413 4.29 -14.75 9.58
CA SER A 413 3.78 -15.76 8.62
C SER A 413 4.68 -15.84 7.37
N PRO A 414 5.87 -16.44 7.49
CA PRO A 414 6.85 -16.54 6.41
C PRO A 414 6.33 -17.26 5.17
N ASP A 415 5.38 -18.18 5.35
CA ASP A 415 4.85 -19.05 4.29
C ASP A 415 3.67 -18.45 3.51
N LYS A 416 3.21 -17.23 3.85
CA LYS A 416 2.11 -16.56 3.15
C LYS A 416 2.63 -15.75 1.96
N LEU A 417 2.12 -16.08 0.77
CA LEU A 417 2.49 -15.64 -0.59
C LEU A 417 2.40 -14.13 -0.93
N THR A 418 2.53 -13.20 0.02
CA THR A 418 2.26 -11.76 -0.20
C THR A 418 3.38 -10.82 0.23
N GLN A 419 4.65 -11.24 0.18
CA GLN A 419 5.75 -10.48 0.79
C GLN A 419 6.97 -10.33 -0.12
N VAL A 420 7.75 -9.28 0.13
CA VAL A 420 9.09 -9.09 -0.44
C VAL A 420 10.08 -9.67 0.57
N LYS A 421 10.83 -10.70 0.16
CA LYS A 421 11.81 -11.38 0.99
C LYS A 421 13.22 -10.94 0.61
N VAL A 422 13.96 -10.43 1.58
CA VAL A 422 15.40 -10.15 1.41
C VAL A 422 16.14 -11.47 1.67
N GLN A 423 16.73 -12.06 0.64
CA GLN A 423 17.50 -13.30 0.78
C GLN A 423 18.81 -13.03 1.51
N ASN A 424 19.66 -12.19 0.92
CA ASN A 424 21.01 -11.95 1.39
C ASN A 424 21.30 -10.45 1.52
N ARG A 425 22.15 -10.12 2.49
CA ARG A 425 22.61 -8.77 2.86
C ARG A 425 24.11 -8.66 2.69
N LYS A 426 24.61 -7.44 2.50
CA LYS A 426 26.04 -7.16 2.51
C LYS A 426 26.50 -6.75 3.90
N ALA A 427 27.42 -7.53 4.48
CA ALA A 427 28.00 -7.20 5.77
C ALA A 427 28.73 -5.85 5.73
N ARG A 428 28.36 -4.94 6.62
CA ARG A 428 28.89 -3.56 6.65
C ARG A 428 30.23 -3.42 7.37
N LYS A 429 30.51 -4.33 8.30
CA LYS A 429 31.70 -4.37 9.16
C LYS A 429 32.22 -5.81 9.21
N HIS A 430 33.47 -5.96 9.64
CA HIS A 430 33.98 -7.25 10.08
C HIS A 430 33.44 -7.52 11.49
N TYR A 431 32.94 -8.72 11.75
CA TYR A 431 32.49 -9.19 13.06
C TYR A 431 33.26 -10.45 13.44
N GLY A 432 33.85 -10.44 14.62
CA GLY A 432 34.84 -11.44 15.02
C GLY A 432 34.97 -11.62 16.51
N THR A 433 35.75 -12.61 16.90
CA THR A 433 36.11 -12.93 18.29
C THR A 433 37.63 -12.95 18.42
N GLU A 434 38.17 -12.69 19.61
CA GLU A 434 39.61 -12.76 19.86
C GLU A 434 39.98 -14.13 20.45
N TRP A 435 41.00 -14.77 19.90
CA TRP A 435 41.37 -16.15 20.19
C TRP A 435 42.82 -16.31 20.61
N ARG A 436 43.09 -17.28 21.49
CA ARG A 436 44.46 -17.72 21.80
C ARG A 436 44.91 -18.79 20.79
N SER A 437 45.59 -18.33 19.76
CA SER A 437 46.11 -19.16 18.67
C SER A 437 47.57 -19.55 18.93
N LYS A 438 48.00 -20.72 18.43
CA LYS A 438 49.41 -21.12 18.49
C LYS A 438 50.26 -20.09 17.73
N TYR A 439 51.38 -19.68 18.31
CA TYR A 439 52.29 -18.73 17.68
C TYR A 439 52.94 -19.36 16.45
N ASP A 440 52.80 -18.71 15.29
CA ASP A 440 53.44 -19.07 14.02
C ASP A 440 54.38 -17.92 13.64
N ALA A 441 55.67 -18.21 13.47
CA ALA A 441 56.68 -17.20 13.23
C ALA A 441 56.55 -16.51 11.86
N LYS A 442 55.89 -17.12 10.88
CA LYS A 442 55.65 -16.52 9.55
C LYS A 442 54.46 -15.58 9.59
N LEU A 443 53.36 -15.98 10.23
CA LEU A 443 52.10 -15.23 10.26
C LEU A 443 52.08 -14.16 11.37
N HIS A 444 52.65 -14.46 12.54
CA HIS A 444 52.52 -13.65 13.76
C HIS A 444 53.81 -12.90 14.13
N LYS A 445 54.75 -12.71 13.20
CA LYS A 445 56.02 -12.02 13.43
C LYS A 445 55.85 -10.64 14.08
N HIS A 446 54.85 -9.88 13.65
CA HIS A 446 54.52 -8.56 14.19
C HIS A 446 53.93 -8.58 15.62
N LEU A 447 53.57 -9.77 16.13
CA LEU A 447 53.02 -9.99 17.46
C LEU A 447 53.98 -10.75 18.37
N GLU A 448 55.24 -10.95 17.97
CA GLU A 448 56.20 -11.78 18.71
C GLU A 448 56.34 -11.35 20.17
N GLN A 449 56.34 -10.05 20.44
CA GLN A 449 56.44 -9.48 21.79
C GLN A 449 55.18 -9.71 22.65
N LYS A 450 54.04 -10.05 22.02
CA LYS A 450 52.76 -10.30 22.70
C LYS A 450 52.49 -11.80 22.95
N ARG A 451 53.44 -12.69 22.62
CA ARG A 451 53.26 -14.14 22.83
C ARG A 451 53.33 -14.49 24.33
N HIS A 452 52.53 -15.45 24.75
CA HIS A 452 52.52 -15.97 26.12
C HIS A 452 52.54 -17.50 26.13
N TRP A 453 53.12 -18.10 27.16
CA TRP A 453 53.14 -19.56 27.29
C TRP A 453 51.78 -20.09 27.76
N CYS A 454 51.27 -21.12 27.10
CA CYS A 454 50.04 -21.80 27.48
C CYS A 454 50.37 -23.14 28.15
N GLY A 455 50.21 -23.25 29.47
CA GLY A 455 50.48 -24.48 30.23
C GLY A 455 49.59 -25.66 29.83
N LEU A 456 48.34 -25.38 29.44
CA LEU A 456 47.40 -26.38 28.96
C LEU A 456 47.89 -27.11 27.68
N ASP A 457 48.39 -26.37 26.69
CA ASP A 457 48.82 -26.91 25.38
C ASP A 457 50.36 -27.02 25.22
N GLY A 458 51.14 -26.61 26.22
CA GLY A 458 52.61 -26.68 26.22
C GLY A 458 53.28 -25.94 25.06
N CYS A 459 52.72 -24.80 24.63
CA CYS A 459 53.29 -24.00 23.54
C CYS A 459 53.05 -22.50 23.73
N TYR A 460 53.81 -21.67 23.00
CA TYR A 460 53.54 -20.24 22.92
C TYR A 460 52.28 -19.96 22.10
N LYS A 461 51.41 -19.12 22.64
CA LYS A 461 50.19 -18.62 22.02
C LYS A 461 50.19 -17.10 21.90
N VAL A 462 49.37 -16.58 21.02
CA VAL A 462 49.15 -15.16 20.79
C VAL A 462 47.67 -14.89 20.56
N TYR A 463 47.20 -13.69 20.90
CA TYR A 463 45.82 -13.28 20.63
C TYR A 463 45.67 -12.85 19.16
N THR A 464 44.76 -13.50 18.44
CA THR A 464 44.43 -13.20 17.03
C THR A 464 42.93 -13.04 16.87
N MET A 465 42.50 -12.24 15.90
CA MET A 465 41.10 -12.10 15.54
C MET A 465 40.67 -13.24 14.62
N GLU A 466 39.55 -13.87 14.95
CA GLU A 466 38.82 -14.79 14.09
C GLU A 466 37.55 -14.08 13.60
N TRP A 467 37.55 -13.69 12.33
CA TRP A 467 36.45 -12.98 11.68
C TRP A 467 35.48 -13.97 11.05
N PHE A 468 34.34 -14.20 11.70
CA PHE A 468 33.30 -15.12 11.21
C PHE A 468 32.31 -14.45 10.24
N ILE A 469 32.28 -13.11 10.19
CA ILE A 469 31.65 -12.33 9.12
C ILE A 469 32.64 -11.23 8.72
N GLN A 470 33.01 -11.16 7.45
CA GLN A 470 33.83 -10.10 6.90
C GLN A 470 32.98 -9.08 6.15
N ARG A 471 33.44 -7.83 6.12
CA ARG A 471 32.80 -6.76 5.36
C ARG A 471 32.71 -7.16 3.88
N GLY A 472 31.52 -7.05 3.31
CA GLY A 472 31.22 -7.41 1.92
C GLY A 472 30.68 -8.84 1.75
N ASP A 473 30.74 -9.67 2.79
CA ASP A 473 30.15 -11.01 2.78
C ASP A 473 28.64 -10.93 2.53
N ASN A 474 28.14 -11.91 1.76
CA ASN A 474 26.71 -12.15 1.63
C ASN A 474 26.23 -12.91 2.86
N VAL A 475 25.36 -12.28 3.63
CA VAL A 475 24.79 -12.83 4.85
C VAL A 475 23.30 -13.08 4.64
N SER A 476 22.90 -14.35 4.68
CA SER A 476 21.50 -14.76 4.51
C SER A 476 20.67 -14.41 5.74
N GLU A 477 19.49 -13.82 5.52
CA GLU A 477 18.54 -13.59 6.60
C GLU A 477 17.86 -14.92 6.95
N ASN A 478 17.95 -15.32 8.23
CA ASN A 478 17.49 -16.58 8.83
C ASN A 478 18.48 -17.76 8.81
N GLU A 479 19.67 -17.63 8.22
CA GLU A 479 20.75 -18.60 8.40
C GLU A 479 21.78 -18.08 9.40
N PRO A 480 21.90 -18.68 10.59
CA PRO A 480 22.87 -18.22 11.57
C PRO A 480 24.30 -18.59 11.16
N PHE A 481 25.23 -17.66 11.37
CA PHE A 481 26.65 -17.95 11.32
C PHE A 481 27.07 -18.62 12.63
N TYR A 482 27.73 -19.76 12.53
CA TYR A 482 28.26 -20.46 13.69
C TYR A 482 29.77 -20.30 13.74
N THR A 483 30.29 -19.75 14.83
CA THR A 483 31.71 -19.90 15.18
C THR A 483 31.81 -20.79 16.41
N SER A 484 32.51 -21.92 16.28
CA SER A 484 32.73 -22.82 17.41
C SER A 484 33.98 -22.37 18.14
N PHE A 485 34.02 -22.45 19.47
CA PHE A 485 35.21 -22.15 20.25
C PHE A 485 35.32 -23.07 21.47
N VAL A 486 36.54 -23.22 21.98
CA VAL A 486 36.80 -24.01 23.18
C VAL A 486 37.03 -23.06 24.35
N TRP A 487 36.13 -23.09 25.33
CA TRP A 487 36.32 -22.37 26.57
C TRP A 487 37.13 -23.23 27.54
N THR A 488 38.15 -22.65 28.15
CA THR A 488 39.02 -23.35 29.11
C THR A 488 39.15 -22.58 30.40
N GLY A 489 39.07 -23.27 31.54
CA GLY A 489 39.28 -22.67 32.87
C GLY A 489 39.86 -23.67 33.85
N LEU A 490 40.69 -23.21 34.78
CA LEU A 490 41.34 -24.05 35.78
C LEU A 490 40.34 -24.60 36.78
N VAL A 491 40.33 -25.92 36.99
CA VAL A 491 39.45 -26.57 38.00
C VAL A 491 39.85 -26.14 39.42
N SER A 492 41.13 -25.82 39.64
CA SER A 492 41.64 -25.31 40.92
C SER A 492 41.08 -23.94 41.32
N GLN A 493 40.54 -23.17 40.36
CA GLN A 493 39.91 -21.86 40.62
C GLN A 493 38.44 -21.98 41.07
N GLY A 494 37.94 -23.22 41.22
CA GLY A 494 36.58 -23.51 41.64
C GLY A 494 35.66 -23.86 40.47
N ARG A 495 34.42 -24.26 40.81
CA ARG A 495 33.42 -24.67 39.82
C ARG A 495 33.02 -23.51 38.93
N ILE A 496 33.06 -23.73 37.61
CA ILE A 496 32.55 -22.78 36.63
C ILE A 496 31.04 -22.57 36.80
N LYS A 497 30.63 -21.31 36.86
CA LYS A 497 29.22 -20.90 36.85
C LYS A 497 28.82 -20.18 35.57
N LYS A 498 29.77 -19.54 34.89
CA LYS A 498 29.51 -18.67 33.74
C LYS A 498 30.55 -18.88 32.64
N ILE A 499 30.09 -18.98 31.40
CA ILE A 499 30.91 -18.98 30.19
C ILE A 499 30.76 -17.63 29.51
N LYS A 500 31.86 -17.09 28.99
CA LYS A 500 31.93 -15.72 28.46
C LYS A 500 32.60 -15.69 27.09
N MET A 501 32.09 -14.85 26.19
CA MET A 501 32.72 -14.54 24.91
C MET A 501 32.50 -13.08 24.52
N ASP A 502 33.57 -12.41 24.11
CA ASP A 502 33.55 -11.03 23.62
C ASP A 502 33.48 -11.02 22.09
N ILE A 503 32.50 -10.29 21.56
CA ILE A 503 32.35 -10.06 20.12
C ILE A 503 32.89 -8.67 19.79
N TYR A 504 33.66 -8.56 18.71
CA TYR A 504 34.28 -7.33 18.24
C TYR A 504 33.81 -6.97 16.84
N ALA A 505 33.93 -5.68 16.50
CA ALA A 505 33.84 -5.22 15.12
C ALA A 505 34.87 -4.13 14.81
N ASP A 506 35.34 -4.15 13.57
CA ASP A 506 36.18 -3.08 13.03
C ASP A 506 35.33 -1.85 12.68
N ARG A 507 35.75 -0.67 13.16
CA ARG A 507 35.09 0.62 12.90
C ARG A 507 35.44 1.18 11.53
N ASN A 508 36.53 0.73 10.90
CA ASN A 508 37.08 1.32 9.68
C ASN A 508 36.85 0.46 8.44
N GLN A 509 36.86 1.15 7.30
CA GLN A 509 36.73 0.54 5.99
C GLN A 509 38.08 -0.01 5.48
N ARG A 510 38.54 -1.13 6.04
CA ARG A 510 39.82 -1.78 5.67
C ARG A 510 39.74 -3.31 5.58
N ILE A 511 40.85 -3.94 5.21
CA ILE A 511 41.01 -5.41 5.26
C ILE A 511 40.95 -5.88 6.72
N ALA A 512 40.34 -7.03 6.96
CA ALA A 512 40.19 -7.60 8.30
C ALA A 512 41.56 -7.77 8.99
N PRO A 513 41.80 -7.13 10.14
CA PRO A 513 43.11 -7.16 10.80
C PRO A 513 43.34 -8.51 11.51
N VAL A 514 44.57 -9.01 11.51
CA VAL A 514 44.94 -10.30 12.11
C VAL A 514 44.88 -10.27 13.65
N ALA A 515 45.07 -9.10 14.26
CA ALA A 515 45.00 -8.89 15.70
C ALA A 515 44.20 -7.63 16.03
N ARG A 516 43.71 -7.56 17.27
CA ARG A 516 42.97 -6.40 17.77
C ARG A 516 43.89 -5.17 17.86
N ASP A 517 43.39 -4.05 17.36
CA ASP A 517 44.00 -2.72 17.48
C ASP A 517 42.94 -1.69 17.91
N ASP A 518 43.32 -0.42 17.99
CA ASP A 518 42.46 0.66 18.48
C ASP A 518 41.19 0.89 17.63
N ASN A 519 41.14 0.36 16.41
CA ASN A 519 39.98 0.48 15.53
C ASN A 519 38.98 -0.67 15.71
N VAL A 520 39.40 -1.76 16.36
CA VAL A 520 38.56 -2.93 16.64
C VAL A 520 37.94 -2.77 18.02
N ALA A 521 36.64 -2.46 18.05
CA ALA A 521 35.90 -2.23 19.28
C ALA A 521 35.13 -3.47 19.72
N MET A 522 35.10 -3.72 21.02
CA MET A 522 34.17 -4.69 21.60
C MET A 522 32.74 -4.19 21.36
N LEU A 523 31.91 -5.04 20.77
CA LEU A 523 30.49 -4.79 20.55
C LEU A 523 29.66 -5.26 21.73
N VAL A 524 29.84 -6.52 22.13
CA VAL A 524 29.00 -7.16 23.14
C VAL A 524 29.75 -8.26 23.87
N HIS A 525 29.34 -8.46 25.12
CA HIS A 525 29.71 -9.61 25.94
C HIS A 525 28.57 -10.61 25.97
N VAL A 526 28.80 -11.83 25.49
CA VAL A 526 27.80 -12.91 25.55
C VAL A 526 28.15 -13.82 26.72
N GLU A 527 27.21 -13.99 27.65
CA GLU A 527 27.41 -14.77 28.88
C GLU A 527 26.35 -15.86 29.03
N ALA A 528 26.76 -17.10 29.31
CA ALA A 528 25.87 -18.21 29.64
C ALA A 528 26.07 -18.69 31.07
N ASP A 529 24.97 -18.86 31.82
CA ASP A 529 24.98 -19.50 33.13
C ASP A 529 24.94 -21.02 32.98
N VAL A 530 26.01 -21.68 33.42
CA VAL A 530 26.17 -23.14 33.43
C VAL A 530 26.19 -23.71 34.85
N GLY A 531 25.92 -22.89 35.86
CA GLY A 531 25.95 -23.30 37.26
C GLY A 531 24.95 -24.40 37.61
N HIS A 532 23.82 -24.44 36.89
CA HIS A 532 22.79 -25.47 37.04
C HIS A 532 23.19 -26.82 36.44
N ILE A 533 24.20 -26.89 35.56
CA ILE A 533 24.64 -28.14 34.93
C ILE A 533 25.45 -28.96 35.93
N PRO A 534 25.06 -30.21 36.27
CA PRO A 534 25.84 -31.10 37.11
C PRO A 534 27.32 -31.22 36.73
N GLU A 535 28.18 -31.24 37.74
CA GLU A 535 29.65 -31.25 37.61
C GLU A 535 30.18 -32.33 36.66
N HIS A 536 29.57 -33.53 36.71
CA HIS A 536 29.99 -34.69 35.92
C HIS A 536 29.67 -34.56 34.43
N MET A 537 28.81 -33.62 34.03
CA MET A 537 28.52 -33.31 32.64
C MET A 537 29.41 -32.20 32.06
N LEU A 538 30.29 -31.62 32.87
CA LEU A 538 31.28 -30.65 32.42
C LEU A 538 32.57 -31.37 32.03
N SER A 539 32.89 -31.33 30.73
CA SER A 539 34.11 -31.93 30.20
C SER A 539 35.36 -31.30 30.84
N ARG A 540 36.33 -32.16 31.18
CA ARG A 540 37.60 -31.79 31.80
C ARG A 540 38.74 -32.53 31.11
N ARG A 541 39.89 -31.88 31.03
CA ARG A 541 41.15 -32.50 30.58
C ARG A 541 42.31 -32.07 31.45
N GLN A 542 43.33 -32.92 31.54
CA GLN A 542 44.59 -32.55 32.18
C GLN A 542 45.49 -31.86 31.14
N GLY A 543 46.03 -30.70 31.49
CA GLY A 543 46.99 -29.96 30.68
C GLY A 543 48.39 -30.55 30.74
N LEU A 544 49.27 -30.11 29.83
CA LEU A 544 50.69 -30.51 29.82
C LEU A 544 51.50 -29.97 31.02
N ASP A 545 50.94 -29.01 31.75
CA ASP A 545 51.42 -28.52 33.04
C ASP A 545 50.97 -29.39 34.24
N GLY A 546 50.24 -30.48 33.99
CA GLY A 546 49.72 -31.39 35.01
C GLY A 546 48.46 -30.89 35.73
N GLN A 547 47.96 -29.69 35.45
CA GLN A 547 46.75 -29.15 36.07
C GLN A 547 45.49 -29.61 35.35
N TRP A 548 44.37 -29.69 36.07
CA TRP A 548 43.06 -30.00 35.49
C TRP A 548 42.37 -28.73 35.00
N TYR A 549 41.87 -28.77 33.77
CA TYR A 549 41.11 -27.70 33.12
C TYR A 549 39.72 -28.20 32.75
N TYR A 550 38.70 -27.39 32.97
CA TYR A 550 37.45 -27.53 32.23
C TYR A 550 37.72 -27.22 30.76
N GLU A 551 37.16 -28.03 29.86
CA GLU A 551 37.25 -27.85 28.42
C GLU A 551 35.85 -27.96 27.85
N LEU A 552 35.25 -26.82 27.53
CA LEU A 552 33.84 -26.75 27.12
C LEU A 552 33.78 -26.33 25.65
N ASN A 553 33.21 -27.21 24.82
CA ASN A 553 32.97 -26.92 23.41
C ASN A 553 31.71 -26.06 23.28
N CYS A 554 31.92 -24.80 22.90
CA CYS A 554 30.88 -23.80 22.77
C CYS A 554 30.73 -23.38 21.31
N LYS A 555 29.59 -22.76 20.99
CA LYS A 555 29.38 -22.09 19.71
C LYS A 555 28.75 -20.74 19.95
N ILE A 556 29.10 -19.76 19.13
CA ILE A 556 28.32 -18.54 18.98
C ILE A 556 27.48 -18.69 17.72
N GLU A 557 26.18 -18.50 17.87
CA GLU A 557 25.22 -18.35 16.80
C GLU A 557 25.01 -16.85 16.58
N ALA A 558 25.42 -16.33 15.42
CA ALA A 558 25.26 -14.94 15.02
C ALA A 558 24.19 -14.83 13.93
N VAL A 559 23.12 -14.07 14.18
CA VAL A 559 22.06 -13.79 13.19
C VAL A 559 22.08 -12.31 12.85
N TYR A 560 22.28 -12.01 11.57
CA TYR A 560 22.39 -10.64 11.05
C TYR A 560 21.05 -10.20 10.44
N LEU A 561 20.46 -9.15 11.00
CA LEU A 561 19.17 -8.59 10.59
C LEU A 561 19.35 -7.21 9.93
N SER A 562 18.25 -6.62 9.45
CA SER A 562 18.23 -5.30 8.79
C SER A 562 18.94 -4.19 9.58
N ALA A 563 18.66 -4.11 10.87
CA ALA A 563 19.11 -3.02 11.73
C ALA A 563 19.86 -3.50 12.99
N SER A 564 20.04 -4.81 13.18
CA SER A 564 20.70 -5.36 14.37
C SER A 564 21.34 -6.72 14.09
N THR A 565 22.26 -7.15 14.97
CA THR A 565 22.83 -8.50 14.95
C THR A 565 22.63 -9.14 16.32
N THR A 566 22.08 -10.35 16.37
CA THR A 566 21.90 -11.10 17.61
C THR A 566 22.98 -12.17 17.73
N TYR A 567 23.51 -12.33 18.95
CA TYR A 567 24.51 -13.34 19.29
C TYR A 567 23.97 -14.21 20.41
N THR A 568 23.96 -15.52 20.18
CA THR A 568 23.50 -16.52 21.15
C THR A 568 24.66 -17.47 21.43
N LEU A 569 24.98 -17.67 22.70
CA LEU A 569 25.96 -18.67 23.10
C LEU A 569 25.29 -20.03 23.24
N LEU A 570 25.86 -21.03 22.60
CA LEU A 570 25.42 -22.42 22.66
C LEU A 570 26.48 -23.26 23.36
N TYR A 571 26.03 -24.15 24.24
CA TYR A 571 26.84 -25.23 24.83
C TYR A 571 26.07 -26.53 24.67
N ASN A 572 26.71 -27.60 24.17
CA ASN A 572 26.05 -28.86 23.81
C ASN A 572 24.80 -28.70 22.91
N ASN A 573 24.85 -27.75 21.97
CA ASN A 573 23.74 -27.33 21.10
C ASN A 573 22.48 -26.80 21.84
N GLN A 574 22.54 -26.59 23.15
CA GLN A 574 21.51 -25.89 23.89
C GLN A 574 21.78 -24.38 23.81
N ARG A 575 20.77 -23.59 23.43
CA ARG A 575 20.84 -22.13 23.41
C ARG A 575 20.75 -21.57 24.82
N TYR A 576 21.71 -20.73 25.19
CA TYR A 576 21.69 -19.94 26.42
C TYR A 576 21.31 -18.49 26.08
N ASN A 577 21.67 -17.53 26.94
CA ASN A 577 21.32 -16.12 26.75
C ASN A 577 21.61 -15.65 25.33
N THR A 578 20.61 -14.99 24.75
CA THR A 578 20.72 -14.28 23.48
C THR A 578 20.93 -12.81 23.82
N VAL A 579 22.04 -12.25 23.35
CA VAL A 579 22.32 -10.81 23.50
C VAL A 579 22.24 -10.20 22.11
N THR A 580 21.44 -9.14 21.96
CA THR A 580 21.51 -8.31 20.76
C THR A 580 22.73 -7.42 20.93
N ALA A 581 23.73 -7.52 20.04
CA ALA A 581 24.84 -6.58 20.12
C ALA A 581 24.39 -5.26 19.56
N GLU A 582 24.39 -4.25 20.42
CA GLU A 582 24.51 -2.88 20.03
C GLU A 582 25.72 -2.31 20.82
N PRO A 583 26.60 -1.53 20.18
CA PRO A 583 27.85 -1.07 20.77
C PRO A 583 27.54 -0.14 21.94
N GLN A 584 28.03 -0.54 23.11
CA GLN A 584 28.15 0.38 24.23
C GLN A 584 29.22 1.43 23.93
N PRO A 585 28.91 2.73 24.04
CA PRO A 585 29.90 3.78 24.16
C PRO A 585 29.99 4.08 25.65
N GLY A 586 30.99 3.52 26.32
CA GLY A 586 31.30 3.99 27.68
C GLY A 586 31.75 2.98 28.73
N MET A 587 32.05 1.72 28.40
CA MET A 587 32.95 0.99 29.30
C MET A 587 34.35 1.55 29.10
N ARG A 588 34.77 2.37 30.07
CA ARG A 588 36.18 2.74 30.25
C ARG A 588 36.99 1.45 30.22
N ASP A 589 38.02 1.44 29.39
CA ASP A 589 39.13 0.51 29.54
C ASP A 589 39.54 0.50 31.01
N PHE A 590 39.44 -0.67 31.64
CA PHE A 590 40.27 -0.92 32.80
C PHE A 590 41.68 -1.12 32.28
N ASP A 591 42.47 -0.06 32.44
CA ASP A 591 43.89 0.01 32.15
C ASP A 591 44.66 -1.24 32.58
N SER A 592 45.49 -1.74 31.66
CA SER A 592 46.90 -1.99 31.95
C SER A 592 47.75 -1.92 30.65
N PHE A 593 48.14 -0.67 30.29
CA PHE A 593 49.47 -0.16 29.84
C PHE A 593 50.43 -1.05 28.99
N PRO A 594 51.41 -0.48 28.23
CA PRO A 594 51.38 0.74 27.37
C PRO A 594 52.25 0.69 26.07
N HIS A 595 52.15 1.77 25.26
CA HIS A 595 53.16 2.36 24.32
C HIS A 595 53.42 1.65 22.96
N HIS A 596 53.71 2.29 21.81
CA HIS A 596 53.84 3.69 21.36
C HIS A 596 53.87 3.70 19.79
N ILE A 597 53.21 4.67 19.16
CA ILE A 597 53.60 5.51 18.00
C ILE A 597 54.49 4.91 16.87
N ASN A 598 53.99 4.83 15.61
CA ASN A 598 54.42 5.64 14.43
C ASN A 598 53.99 5.09 13.05
N ASN A 599 53.53 6.03 12.22
CA ASN A 599 53.54 6.17 10.74
C ASN A 599 54.22 5.08 9.88
N PHE A 600 53.62 4.72 8.72
CA PHE A 600 54.12 5.10 7.37
C PHE A 600 53.20 4.62 6.22
N LYS A 601 53.29 5.37 5.12
CA LYS A 601 52.56 5.35 3.84
C LYS A 601 52.99 4.22 2.87
N VAL A 602 52.25 4.16 1.75
CA VAL A 602 52.64 3.80 0.36
C VAL A 602 52.35 2.33 -0.04
N ALA A 603 51.96 1.94 -1.26
CA ALA A 603 51.16 2.46 -2.39
C ALA A 603 51.24 1.38 -3.51
N GLY A 604 50.27 1.38 -4.44
CA GLY A 604 50.36 0.78 -5.78
C GLY A 604 49.98 -0.71 -5.86
N LYS A 605 49.49 -1.24 -6.98
CA LYS A 605 49.23 -0.74 -8.34
C LYS A 605 48.41 -1.83 -9.05
N GLU A 606 47.24 -1.46 -9.58
CA GLU A 606 46.71 -1.65 -10.95
C GLU A 606 46.95 -2.93 -11.83
N PRO A 607 46.13 -3.15 -12.89
CA PRO A 607 45.41 -4.40 -13.18
C PRO A 607 45.72 -4.96 -14.59
N HIS A 608 44.90 -5.90 -15.12
CA HIS A 608 44.61 -6.27 -16.53
C HIS A 608 43.95 -7.68 -16.54
N ASP A 609 43.06 -8.15 -17.43
CA ASP A 609 42.56 -7.66 -18.71
C ASP A 609 41.26 -8.40 -19.13
N ASN A 610 40.63 -7.82 -20.15
CA ASN A 610 39.45 -8.15 -20.98
C ASN A 610 39.10 -9.60 -21.36
N THR A 611 37.80 -9.85 -21.60
CA THR A 611 37.36 -10.61 -22.81
C THR A 611 35.93 -10.27 -23.25
N THR A 612 35.76 -10.05 -24.55
CA THR A 612 34.54 -9.68 -25.29
C THR A 612 33.89 -10.92 -25.91
N LEU A 613 32.56 -11.04 -25.94
CA LEU A 613 31.84 -12.05 -26.74
C LEU A 613 30.58 -11.47 -27.42
N THR A 614 30.49 -11.76 -28.71
CA THR A 614 29.59 -11.24 -29.75
C THR A 614 28.17 -11.84 -29.76
N ILE A 615 27.22 -11.00 -30.17
CA ILE A 615 25.79 -11.26 -30.43
C ILE A 615 25.63 -11.99 -31.78
N ASN A 616 24.91 -13.12 -31.82
CA ASN A 616 24.08 -13.62 -32.95
C ASN A 616 23.56 -15.06 -32.72
N HIS A 617 22.51 -15.29 -31.91
CA HIS A 617 21.77 -16.58 -31.93
C HIS A 617 20.38 -16.63 -31.26
N ILE A 618 19.52 -15.61 -31.40
CA ILE A 618 18.13 -15.71 -30.87
C ILE A 618 17.12 -15.08 -31.83
N THR A 619 16.93 -15.69 -33.00
CA THR A 619 15.83 -15.33 -33.92
C THR A 619 15.22 -16.54 -34.64
N ALA A 620 15.33 -17.74 -34.05
CA ALA A 620 14.87 -18.98 -34.69
C ALA A 620 14.01 -19.92 -33.82
N LEU A 621 13.51 -19.49 -32.65
CA LEU A 621 12.74 -20.38 -31.75
C LEU A 621 11.27 -19.97 -31.48
N PHE A 622 10.69 -19.04 -32.26
CA PHE A 622 9.32 -18.56 -32.02
C PHE A 622 8.26 -18.98 -33.06
N VAL A 623 8.51 -19.98 -33.91
CA VAL A 623 7.53 -20.36 -34.96
C VAL A 623 7.07 -21.82 -34.93
N GLU A 624 7.69 -22.75 -34.19
CA GLU A 624 7.20 -24.14 -34.14
C GLU A 624 6.97 -24.64 -32.71
N GLY A 625 5.69 -24.82 -32.39
CA GLY A 625 5.20 -25.30 -31.10
C GLY A 625 3.67 -25.27 -31.03
N ARG A 626 2.99 -25.71 -32.09
CA ARG A 626 1.54 -26.00 -32.09
C ARG A 626 1.36 -27.48 -32.43
N GLY A 627 0.87 -28.24 -31.45
CA GLY A 627 0.44 -29.62 -31.60
C GLY A 627 0.64 -30.39 -30.30
N ASP A 628 -0.41 -31.05 -29.83
CA ASP A 628 -0.34 -32.26 -28.98
C ASP A 628 -0.46 -32.22 -27.44
N ASP A 629 -1.16 -31.23 -26.85
CA ASP A 629 -1.57 -31.34 -25.42
C ASP A 629 -3.10 -31.32 -25.19
N ALA A 630 -3.89 -31.69 -26.19
CA ALA A 630 -5.36 -31.68 -26.09
C ALA A 630 -5.98 -32.94 -25.45
N ALA A 631 -5.19 -33.96 -25.07
CA ALA A 631 -5.75 -35.29 -24.78
C ALA A 631 -5.89 -35.68 -23.28
N HIS A 632 -5.40 -34.90 -22.31
CA HIS A 632 -5.48 -35.28 -20.88
C HIS A 632 -5.84 -34.13 -19.92
N ARG A 633 -7.09 -33.68 -19.94
CA ARG A 633 -7.68 -32.96 -18.79
C ARG A 633 -8.98 -33.61 -18.35
N LYS A 634 -9.02 -34.06 -17.09
CA LYS A 634 -10.24 -34.55 -16.43
C LYS A 634 -11.25 -33.40 -16.34
N ASP A 635 -12.42 -33.61 -16.91
CA ASP A 635 -13.59 -32.76 -16.71
C ASP A 635 -13.99 -32.79 -15.23
N GLY A 636 -13.84 -31.65 -14.54
CA GLY A 636 -14.28 -31.50 -13.15
C GLY A 636 -13.52 -30.46 -12.31
N ASP A 637 -12.38 -29.94 -12.78
CA ASP A 637 -11.59 -28.99 -11.98
C ASP A 637 -12.03 -27.53 -12.18
N GLU A 638 -12.76 -26.98 -11.20
CA GLU A 638 -13.24 -25.59 -11.19
C GLU A 638 -12.19 -24.58 -10.71
N HIS A 639 -11.01 -25.04 -10.28
CA HIS A 639 -9.95 -24.22 -9.70
C HIS A 639 -8.84 -23.88 -10.69
N THR A 640 -9.11 -23.96 -11.99
CA THR A 640 -8.11 -23.61 -13.01
C THR A 640 -7.79 -22.12 -13.00
N VAL A 641 -6.50 -21.79 -13.04
CA VAL A 641 -6.01 -20.39 -13.17
C VAL A 641 -6.64 -19.71 -14.38
N ALA A 642 -6.81 -20.42 -15.50
CA ALA A 642 -7.45 -19.90 -16.70
C ALA A 642 -8.92 -19.48 -16.47
N GLY A 643 -9.66 -20.21 -15.63
CA GLY A 643 -11.05 -19.86 -15.29
C GLY A 643 -11.14 -18.58 -14.47
N TRP A 644 -10.29 -18.42 -13.45
CA TRP A 644 -10.25 -17.21 -12.63
C TRP A 644 -9.66 -15.99 -13.35
N LEU A 645 -8.68 -16.18 -14.23
CA LEU A 645 -8.21 -15.12 -15.13
C LEU A 645 -9.31 -14.68 -16.10
N THR A 646 -10.13 -15.62 -16.58
CA THR A 646 -11.29 -15.29 -17.41
C THR A 646 -12.34 -14.51 -16.63
N VAL A 647 -12.60 -14.86 -15.36
CA VAL A 647 -13.46 -14.06 -14.46
C VAL A 647 -12.90 -12.65 -14.26
N ALA A 648 -11.60 -12.51 -14.01
CA ALA A 648 -10.94 -11.21 -13.85
C ALA A 648 -11.02 -10.37 -15.13
N GLY A 649 -10.79 -10.96 -16.31
CA GLY A 649 -10.94 -10.27 -17.59
C GLY A 649 -12.37 -9.82 -17.84
N SER A 650 -13.34 -10.70 -17.63
CA SER A 650 -14.77 -10.38 -17.75
C SER A 650 -15.24 -9.32 -16.75
N PHE A 651 -14.67 -9.31 -15.53
CA PHE A 651 -14.90 -8.26 -14.53
C PHE A 651 -14.45 -6.89 -15.06
N LEU A 652 -13.26 -6.80 -15.67
CA LEU A 652 -12.75 -5.55 -16.24
C LEU A 652 -13.61 -5.04 -17.42
N VAL A 653 -14.15 -5.95 -18.23
CA VAL A 653 -15.08 -5.58 -19.30
C VAL A 653 -16.39 -5.02 -18.72
N TYR A 654 -16.93 -5.64 -17.67
CA TYR A 654 -18.11 -5.14 -16.96
C TYR A 654 -17.84 -3.82 -16.24
N PHE A 655 -16.63 -3.64 -15.71
CA PHE A 655 -16.15 -2.39 -15.11
C PHE A 655 -16.18 -1.25 -16.12
N VAL A 656 -15.76 -1.44 -17.36
CA VAL A 656 -15.82 -0.37 -18.37
C VAL A 656 -17.24 -0.20 -18.94
N SER A 657 -17.94 -1.29 -19.22
CA SER A 657 -19.22 -1.27 -19.94
C SER A 657 -20.38 -0.79 -19.06
N TYR A 658 -21.02 -1.71 -18.33
CA TYR A 658 -22.10 -1.39 -17.40
C TYR A 658 -21.64 -0.41 -16.31
N GLY A 659 -20.36 -0.43 -15.97
CA GLY A 659 -19.82 0.44 -14.93
C GLY A 659 -19.87 1.92 -15.28
N TYR A 660 -19.65 2.28 -16.56
CA TYR A 660 -19.83 3.63 -17.05
C TYR A 660 -21.31 4.05 -17.02
N MET A 661 -22.22 3.12 -17.34
CA MET A 661 -23.68 3.34 -17.32
C MET A 661 -24.21 3.49 -15.88
N ASN A 662 -23.67 2.72 -14.93
CA ASN A 662 -24.00 2.80 -13.51
C ASN A 662 -23.56 4.13 -12.86
N SER A 663 -22.70 4.89 -13.54
CA SER A 663 -22.30 6.24 -13.14
C SER A 663 -23.17 7.34 -13.73
N PHE A 664 -24.28 7.00 -14.41
CA PHE A 664 -25.12 8.00 -15.08
C PHE A 664 -25.75 9.02 -14.15
N GLY A 665 -25.99 8.72 -12.86
CA GLY A 665 -26.46 9.74 -11.91
C GLY A 665 -25.54 10.95 -11.81
N TYR A 666 -24.22 10.76 -11.87
CA TYR A 666 -23.27 11.87 -11.93
C TYR A 666 -23.44 12.68 -13.22
N PHE A 667 -23.59 12.00 -14.37
CA PHE A 667 -23.81 12.67 -15.65
C PHE A 667 -25.15 13.43 -15.67
N GLN A 668 -26.21 12.85 -15.10
CA GLN A 668 -27.53 13.47 -14.95
C GLN A 668 -27.41 14.78 -14.15
N ASP A 669 -26.77 14.73 -12.97
CA ASP A 669 -26.54 15.90 -12.12
C ASP A 669 -25.67 16.97 -12.80
N TYR A 670 -24.56 16.55 -13.43
CA TYR A 670 -23.65 17.45 -14.14
C TYR A 670 -24.30 18.12 -15.35
N TYR A 671 -25.05 17.37 -16.15
CA TYR A 671 -25.74 17.89 -17.33
C TYR A 671 -26.87 18.85 -16.96
N LEU A 672 -27.66 18.54 -15.92
CA LEU A 672 -28.67 19.45 -15.38
C LEU A 672 -28.06 20.75 -14.86
N GLY A 673 -26.90 20.68 -14.19
CA GLY A 673 -26.26 21.86 -13.61
C GLY A 673 -25.44 22.72 -14.58
N HIS A 674 -24.95 22.14 -15.68
CA HIS A 674 -23.93 22.79 -16.51
C HIS A 674 -24.19 22.66 -18.02
N SER A 675 -24.01 21.47 -18.58
CA SER A 675 -23.92 21.32 -20.06
C SER A 675 -25.26 21.40 -20.77
N LEU A 676 -26.36 21.07 -20.09
CA LEU A 676 -27.71 20.96 -20.64
C LEU A 676 -28.77 21.61 -19.72
N ALA A 677 -28.40 22.66 -18.97
CA ALA A 677 -29.25 23.29 -17.95
C ALA A 677 -30.62 23.82 -18.44
N GLY A 678 -30.84 23.91 -19.77
CA GLY A 678 -32.13 24.29 -20.37
C GLY A 678 -33.03 23.11 -20.78
N TYR A 679 -32.60 21.86 -20.63
CA TYR A 679 -33.38 20.68 -21.02
C TYR A 679 -34.13 20.05 -19.83
N PRO A 680 -35.34 19.51 -20.04
CA PRO A 680 -36.06 18.79 -18.98
C PRO A 680 -35.29 17.55 -18.50
N SER A 681 -35.43 17.24 -17.21
CA SER A 681 -34.74 16.12 -16.56
C SER A 681 -35.06 14.76 -17.21
N SER A 682 -36.28 14.57 -17.71
CA SER A 682 -36.69 13.40 -18.48
C SER A 682 -35.93 13.26 -19.81
N VAL A 683 -35.64 14.38 -20.48
CA VAL A 683 -34.96 14.39 -21.79
C VAL A 683 -33.47 14.07 -21.62
N ILE A 684 -32.83 14.58 -20.57
CA ILE A 684 -31.42 14.26 -20.27
C ILE A 684 -31.27 12.77 -19.90
N ALA A 685 -32.23 12.22 -19.13
CA ALA A 685 -32.21 10.82 -18.73
C ALA A 685 -32.32 9.85 -19.92
N ILE A 686 -32.87 10.28 -21.06
CA ILE A 686 -32.89 9.48 -22.30
C ILE A 686 -31.48 9.12 -22.74
N ILE A 687 -30.47 9.97 -22.53
CA ILE A 687 -29.09 9.67 -22.94
C ILE A 687 -28.64 8.36 -22.29
N GLY A 688 -28.75 8.25 -20.96
CA GLY A 688 -28.33 7.08 -20.21
C GLY A 688 -29.26 5.87 -20.38
N SER A 689 -30.57 6.10 -20.44
CA SER A 689 -31.53 5.01 -20.63
C SER A 689 -31.43 4.40 -22.04
N LEU A 690 -31.10 5.21 -23.06
CA LEU A 690 -30.82 4.75 -24.42
C LEU A 690 -29.57 3.87 -24.48
N GLN A 691 -28.52 4.18 -23.69
CA GLN A 691 -27.33 3.33 -23.59
C GLN A 691 -27.70 1.91 -23.16
N LEU A 692 -28.41 1.80 -22.03
CA LEU A 692 -28.81 0.52 -21.48
C LEU A 692 -29.85 -0.19 -22.36
N GLY A 693 -30.75 0.57 -22.99
CA GLY A 693 -31.76 0.07 -23.91
C GLY A 693 -31.15 -0.55 -25.16
N LEU A 694 -30.26 0.16 -25.85
CA LEU A 694 -29.57 -0.36 -27.04
C LEU A 694 -28.70 -1.57 -26.71
N MET A 695 -28.05 -1.58 -25.55
CA MET A 695 -27.25 -2.72 -25.13
C MET A 695 -28.11 -3.98 -24.96
N ASN A 696 -29.29 -3.86 -24.36
CA ASN A 696 -30.23 -4.98 -24.22
C ASN A 696 -30.87 -5.41 -25.56
N LEU A 697 -31.14 -4.46 -26.45
CA LEU A 697 -31.73 -4.72 -27.76
C LEU A 697 -30.77 -5.48 -28.68
N ILE A 698 -29.49 -5.12 -28.66
CA ILE A 698 -28.44 -5.72 -29.52
C ILE A 698 -27.86 -7.00 -28.89
N GLN A 699 -28.10 -7.22 -27.59
CA GLN A 699 -27.58 -8.35 -26.81
C GLN A 699 -27.67 -9.71 -27.52
N PRO A 700 -28.82 -10.13 -28.11
CA PRO A 700 -28.86 -11.40 -28.84
C PRO A 700 -27.89 -11.45 -30.01
N VAL A 701 -27.84 -10.41 -30.85
CA VAL A 701 -26.95 -10.37 -32.02
C VAL A 701 -25.50 -10.45 -31.58
N ALA A 702 -25.12 -9.68 -30.55
CA ALA A 702 -23.79 -9.72 -29.97
C ALA A 702 -23.45 -11.10 -29.37
N GLY A 703 -24.42 -11.75 -28.71
CA GLY A 703 -24.28 -13.11 -28.19
C GLY A 703 -24.10 -14.16 -29.28
N GLY A 704 -24.88 -14.10 -30.35
CA GLY A 704 -24.71 -15.01 -31.50
C GLY A 704 -23.33 -14.82 -32.16
N LEU A 705 -22.87 -13.58 -32.29
CA LEU A 705 -21.51 -13.30 -32.76
C LEU A 705 -20.44 -13.82 -31.79
N ALA A 706 -20.68 -13.77 -30.47
CA ALA A 706 -19.79 -14.33 -29.45
C ALA A 706 -19.59 -15.85 -29.57
N ASP A 707 -20.61 -16.56 -30.07
CA ASP A 707 -20.52 -18.02 -30.27
C ASP A 707 -19.66 -18.40 -31.49
N SER A 708 -19.52 -17.50 -32.47
CA SER A 708 -18.77 -17.72 -33.73
C SER A 708 -17.40 -17.05 -33.77
N TYR A 709 -17.25 -15.85 -33.22
CA TYR A 709 -16.04 -15.04 -33.32
C TYR A 709 -15.16 -15.16 -32.06
N SER A 710 -13.91 -14.73 -32.18
CA SER A 710 -13.00 -14.72 -31.04
C SER A 710 -13.44 -13.68 -29.99
N PRO A 711 -13.44 -14.01 -28.68
CA PRO A 711 -13.69 -13.04 -27.61
C PRO A 711 -12.87 -11.76 -27.74
N SER A 712 -11.61 -11.88 -28.17
CA SER A 712 -10.69 -10.75 -28.37
C SER A 712 -11.20 -9.73 -29.39
N ILE A 713 -11.86 -10.17 -30.47
CA ILE A 713 -12.38 -9.27 -31.51
C ILE A 713 -13.55 -8.46 -30.96
N LEU A 714 -14.46 -9.14 -30.25
CA LEU A 714 -15.64 -8.48 -29.68
C LEU A 714 -15.29 -7.55 -28.51
N TYR A 715 -14.30 -7.93 -27.70
CA TYR A 715 -13.72 -7.03 -26.71
C TYR A 715 -13.06 -5.81 -27.35
N ALA A 716 -12.35 -5.97 -28.48
CA ALA A 716 -11.76 -4.85 -29.22
C ALA A 716 -12.83 -3.89 -29.78
N VAL A 717 -13.92 -4.42 -30.35
CA VAL A 717 -15.05 -3.61 -30.82
C VAL A 717 -15.66 -2.80 -29.68
N ALA A 718 -15.89 -3.44 -28.53
CA ALA A 718 -16.41 -2.77 -27.34
C ALA A 718 -15.43 -1.70 -26.79
N ALA A 719 -14.13 -1.99 -26.81
CA ALA A 719 -13.08 -1.05 -26.40
C ALA A 719 -13.05 0.20 -27.28
N VAL A 720 -13.01 0.02 -28.60
CA VAL A 720 -13.01 1.13 -29.55
C VAL A 720 -14.26 1.99 -29.36
N GLY A 721 -15.43 1.37 -29.26
CA GLY A 721 -16.67 2.11 -29.06
C GLY A 721 -16.74 2.86 -27.72
N ALA A 722 -16.26 2.27 -26.62
CA ALA A 722 -16.16 2.95 -25.33
C ALA A 722 -15.22 4.17 -25.39
N ILE A 723 -14.06 4.03 -26.03
CA ILE A 723 -13.07 5.11 -26.19
C ILE A 723 -13.63 6.22 -27.08
N VAL A 724 -14.17 5.86 -28.26
CA VAL A 724 -14.76 6.82 -29.20
C VAL A 724 -15.94 7.56 -28.57
N SER A 725 -16.79 6.87 -27.81
CA SER A 725 -17.86 7.50 -27.05
C SER A 725 -17.32 8.50 -26.02
N SER A 726 -16.43 8.08 -25.11
CA SER A 726 -15.93 8.96 -24.04
C SER A 726 -15.15 10.16 -24.59
N VAL A 727 -14.32 9.96 -25.63
CA VAL A 727 -13.63 11.05 -26.33
C VAL A 727 -14.63 11.93 -27.08
N GLY A 728 -15.66 11.35 -27.72
CA GLY A 728 -16.71 12.10 -28.41
C GLY A 728 -17.49 13.03 -27.48
N VAL A 729 -17.90 12.54 -26.29
CA VAL A 729 -18.54 13.37 -25.27
C VAL A 729 -17.59 14.48 -24.80
N SER A 730 -16.27 14.25 -24.75
CA SER A 730 -15.29 15.26 -24.34
C SER A 730 -15.24 16.49 -25.25
N PHE A 731 -15.76 16.38 -26.47
CA PHE A 731 -15.86 17.46 -27.45
C PHE A 731 -17.29 17.98 -27.63
N ALA A 732 -18.28 17.44 -26.89
CA ALA A 732 -19.66 17.87 -27.00
C ALA A 732 -19.84 19.31 -26.48
N GLN A 733 -20.55 20.12 -27.27
CA GLN A 733 -20.81 21.52 -26.97
C GLN A 733 -22.02 21.65 -26.03
N PRO A 734 -21.98 22.59 -25.05
CA PRO A 734 -23.13 22.90 -24.22
C PRO A 734 -24.36 23.26 -25.06
N GLY A 735 -25.54 22.87 -24.59
CA GLY A 735 -26.83 23.12 -25.27
C GLY A 735 -27.14 22.21 -26.46
N HIS A 736 -26.18 21.39 -26.95
CA HIS A 736 -26.38 20.51 -28.11
C HIS A 736 -26.64 19.07 -27.68
N ILE A 737 -27.83 18.79 -27.13
CA ILE A 737 -28.18 17.48 -26.55
C ILE A 737 -27.97 16.29 -27.51
N TRP A 738 -28.16 16.49 -28.81
CA TRP A 738 -28.00 15.44 -29.82
C TRP A 738 -26.57 14.86 -29.85
N GLN A 739 -25.55 15.66 -29.52
CA GLN A 739 -24.15 15.21 -29.47
C GLN A 739 -23.94 14.20 -28.34
N PHE A 740 -24.56 14.44 -27.18
CA PHE A 740 -24.55 13.52 -26.04
C PHE A 740 -25.36 12.25 -26.33
N ILE A 741 -26.54 12.39 -26.96
CA ILE A 741 -27.36 11.25 -27.38
C ILE A 741 -26.59 10.37 -28.37
N LEU A 742 -25.94 10.96 -29.37
CA LEU A 742 -25.19 10.21 -30.38
C LEU A 742 -23.98 9.50 -29.78
N THR A 743 -23.14 10.23 -29.04
CA THR A 743 -21.86 9.70 -28.54
C THR A 743 -22.06 8.81 -27.33
N GLN A 744 -22.64 9.34 -26.26
CA GLN A 744 -22.89 8.61 -25.03
C GLN A 744 -24.02 7.61 -25.24
N GLY A 745 -25.19 8.01 -25.74
CA GLY A 745 -26.35 7.12 -25.91
C GLY A 745 -26.12 6.00 -26.94
N VAL A 746 -25.97 6.39 -28.21
CA VAL A 746 -25.99 5.46 -29.36
C VAL A 746 -24.68 4.71 -29.53
N ILE A 747 -23.55 5.42 -29.65
CA ILE A 747 -22.25 4.78 -29.89
C ILE A 747 -21.91 3.85 -28.73
N PHE A 748 -21.90 4.34 -27.48
CA PHE A 748 -21.57 3.48 -26.34
C PHE A 748 -22.53 2.29 -26.20
N GLY A 749 -23.85 2.53 -26.28
CA GLY A 749 -24.86 1.48 -26.10
C GLY A 749 -24.79 0.38 -27.17
N SER A 750 -24.51 0.77 -28.41
CA SER A 750 -24.40 -0.18 -29.54
C SER A 750 -23.09 -0.98 -29.56
N THR A 751 -22.01 -0.47 -28.95
CA THR A 751 -20.71 -1.15 -28.97
C THR A 751 -20.38 -1.89 -27.67
N ALA A 752 -20.79 -1.37 -26.51
CA ALA A 752 -20.45 -1.96 -25.21
C ALA A 752 -21.01 -3.38 -25.05
N VAL A 753 -22.14 -3.65 -25.70
CA VAL A 753 -22.82 -4.95 -25.77
C VAL A 753 -21.91 -6.09 -26.23
N PHE A 754 -20.99 -5.83 -27.17
CA PHE A 754 -20.10 -6.87 -27.70
C PHE A 754 -19.12 -7.36 -26.63
N GLY A 755 -18.78 -6.52 -25.65
CA GLY A 755 -17.98 -6.92 -24.51
C GLY A 755 -18.80 -7.70 -23.48
N THR A 756 -19.95 -7.17 -23.08
CA THR A 756 -20.78 -7.75 -22.01
C THR A 756 -21.44 -9.08 -22.42
N ALA A 757 -21.84 -9.21 -23.70
CA ALA A 757 -22.41 -10.43 -24.24
C ALA A 757 -21.46 -11.63 -24.22
N VAL A 758 -20.15 -11.37 -24.32
CA VAL A 758 -19.12 -12.41 -24.22
C VAL A 758 -18.76 -12.69 -22.76
N SER A 759 -18.68 -11.66 -21.93
CA SER A 759 -18.03 -11.71 -20.61
C SER A 759 -18.67 -12.70 -19.62
N LEU A 760 -20.01 -12.68 -19.47
CA LEU A 760 -20.71 -13.59 -18.55
C LEU A 760 -20.70 -15.04 -19.03
N PRO A 761 -21.07 -15.35 -20.30
CA PRO A 761 -20.98 -16.71 -20.81
C PRO A 761 -19.58 -17.28 -20.70
N LEU A 762 -18.56 -16.51 -21.12
CA LEU A 762 -17.16 -16.94 -21.14
C LEU A 762 -16.65 -17.29 -19.74
N ALA A 763 -16.96 -16.48 -18.73
CA ALA A 763 -16.62 -16.79 -17.34
C ALA A 763 -17.39 -18.02 -16.85
N SER A 764 -18.68 -18.12 -17.16
CA SER A 764 -19.53 -19.22 -16.68
C SER A 764 -19.15 -20.60 -17.24
N GLN A 765 -18.50 -20.67 -18.41
CA GLN A 765 -18.03 -21.94 -18.99
C GLN A 765 -17.02 -22.66 -18.10
N HIS A 766 -16.31 -21.92 -17.25
CA HIS A 766 -15.28 -22.48 -16.37
C HIS A 766 -15.84 -23.04 -15.05
N PHE A 767 -17.11 -22.77 -14.70
CA PHE A 767 -17.70 -23.09 -13.39
C PHE A 767 -19.06 -23.80 -13.51
N THR A 768 -19.24 -24.91 -12.80
CA THR A 768 -20.50 -25.68 -12.75
C THR A 768 -21.20 -25.57 -11.40
N ARG A 769 -20.50 -25.71 -10.26
CA ARG A 769 -21.02 -25.64 -8.89
C ARG A 769 -21.09 -24.23 -8.32
N ARG A 770 -20.12 -23.36 -8.69
CA ARG A 770 -20.03 -21.95 -8.20
C ARG A 770 -20.42 -20.94 -9.27
N ARG A 771 -21.37 -21.31 -10.14
CA ARG A 771 -21.67 -20.56 -11.35
C ARG A 771 -22.30 -19.20 -11.02
N ALA A 772 -23.23 -19.11 -10.06
CA ALA A 772 -23.84 -17.83 -9.73
C ALA A 772 -22.85 -16.91 -8.98
N LEU A 773 -21.95 -17.46 -8.15
CA LEU A 773 -20.86 -16.69 -7.58
C LEU A 773 -19.93 -16.09 -8.65
N ALA A 774 -19.48 -16.87 -9.63
CA ALA A 774 -18.61 -16.37 -10.69
C ALA A 774 -19.28 -15.26 -11.53
N ILE A 775 -20.57 -15.44 -11.85
CA ILE A 775 -21.40 -14.41 -12.50
C ILE A 775 -21.54 -13.16 -11.61
N GLY A 776 -21.77 -13.35 -10.31
CA GLY A 776 -21.87 -12.28 -9.32
C GLY A 776 -20.60 -11.45 -9.21
N ILE A 777 -19.43 -12.10 -9.25
CA ILE A 777 -18.12 -11.42 -9.30
C ILE A 777 -17.98 -10.63 -10.59
N VAL A 778 -18.20 -11.24 -11.77
CA VAL A 778 -18.11 -10.50 -13.04
C VAL A 778 -19.06 -9.28 -13.05
N ALA A 779 -20.30 -9.48 -12.62
CA ALA A 779 -21.30 -8.43 -12.55
C ALA A 779 -20.90 -7.32 -11.56
N SER A 780 -20.19 -7.63 -10.47
CA SER A 780 -19.76 -6.61 -9.51
C SER A 780 -18.72 -5.63 -10.08
N GLY A 781 -18.07 -5.98 -11.21
CA GLY A 781 -17.22 -5.05 -11.97
C GLY A 781 -17.94 -3.75 -12.31
N SER A 782 -19.22 -3.81 -12.69
CA SER A 782 -19.97 -2.59 -13.00
C SER A 782 -20.20 -1.71 -11.77
N SER A 783 -20.45 -2.33 -10.62
CA SER A 783 -20.58 -1.62 -9.35
C SER A 783 -19.26 -0.97 -8.93
N ALA A 784 -18.13 -1.67 -9.10
CA ALA A 784 -16.82 -1.12 -8.77
C ALA A 784 -16.51 0.16 -9.57
N ARG A 785 -16.75 0.19 -10.88
CA ARG A 785 -16.62 1.44 -11.66
C ARG A 785 -17.64 2.49 -11.27
N GLY A 786 -18.87 2.06 -10.94
CA GLY A 786 -19.92 2.92 -10.42
C GLY A 786 -19.54 3.66 -9.14
N VAL A 787 -18.58 3.13 -8.37
CA VAL A 787 -17.92 3.83 -7.25
C VAL A 787 -16.79 4.71 -7.74
N CYS A 788 -15.84 4.13 -8.51
CA CYS A 788 -14.62 4.82 -8.90
C CYS A 788 -14.86 6.05 -9.79
N LEU A 789 -15.76 5.95 -10.77
CA LEU A 789 -15.92 6.95 -11.82
C LEU A 789 -16.59 8.25 -11.32
N PRO A 790 -17.68 8.24 -10.54
CA PRO A 790 -18.25 9.46 -9.97
C PRO A 790 -17.29 10.15 -8.99
N ILE A 791 -16.58 9.40 -8.14
CA ILE A 791 -15.57 9.97 -7.23
C ILE A 791 -14.41 10.58 -8.03
N MET A 792 -13.96 9.89 -9.08
CA MET A 792 -12.93 10.41 -9.97
C MET A 792 -13.40 11.72 -10.63
N PHE A 793 -14.62 11.77 -11.15
CA PHE A 793 -15.14 12.99 -11.77
C PHE A 793 -15.39 14.13 -10.77
N SER A 794 -15.88 13.85 -9.56
CA SER A 794 -16.08 14.90 -8.55
C SER A 794 -14.78 15.60 -8.14
N HIS A 795 -13.64 14.91 -8.25
CA HIS A 795 -12.32 15.50 -7.96
C HIS A 795 -11.60 16.04 -9.20
N LEU A 796 -11.75 15.40 -10.36
CA LEU A 796 -11.05 15.79 -11.58
C LEU A 796 -11.75 16.89 -12.35
N VAL A 797 -13.08 16.86 -12.46
CA VAL A 797 -13.82 17.87 -13.24
C VAL A 797 -13.55 19.30 -12.74
N PRO A 798 -13.48 19.59 -11.42
CA PRO A 798 -13.12 20.93 -10.95
C PRO A 798 -11.65 21.34 -11.21
N ARG A 799 -10.73 20.37 -11.36
CA ARG A 799 -9.29 20.64 -11.49
C ARG A 799 -8.81 20.74 -12.93
N ILE A 800 -9.32 19.86 -13.80
CA ILE A 800 -8.84 19.69 -15.18
C ILE A 800 -9.98 19.78 -16.22
N GLY A 801 -11.22 19.96 -15.79
CA GLY A 801 -12.39 20.09 -16.66
C GLY A 801 -13.01 18.75 -17.09
N PHE A 802 -14.28 18.82 -17.49
CA PHE A 802 -15.09 17.65 -17.87
C PHE A 802 -14.54 16.88 -19.06
N GLY A 803 -14.06 17.58 -20.10
CA GLY A 803 -13.49 16.94 -21.29
C GLY A 803 -12.24 16.10 -20.99
N TRP A 804 -11.30 16.62 -20.19
CA TRP A 804 -10.10 15.87 -19.82
C TRP A 804 -10.42 14.71 -18.87
N ALA A 805 -11.37 14.88 -17.95
CA ALA A 805 -11.84 13.79 -17.10
C ALA A 805 -12.39 12.61 -17.94
N LEU A 806 -13.15 12.90 -19.01
CA LEU A 806 -13.64 11.89 -19.95
C LEU A 806 -12.54 11.21 -20.76
N ARG A 807 -11.48 11.92 -21.15
CA ARG A 807 -10.31 11.33 -21.82
C ARG A 807 -9.53 10.38 -20.89
N ILE A 808 -9.46 10.71 -19.60
CA ILE A 808 -8.92 9.79 -18.59
C ILE A 808 -9.82 8.55 -18.46
N ALA A 809 -11.15 8.73 -18.48
CA ALA A 809 -12.07 7.60 -18.49
C ALA A 809 -11.87 6.69 -19.72
N ALA A 810 -11.60 7.28 -20.90
CA ALA A 810 -11.26 6.55 -22.13
C ALA A 810 -9.92 5.79 -22.02
N LEU A 811 -8.90 6.38 -21.39
CA LEU A 811 -7.62 5.71 -21.15
C LEU A 811 -7.80 4.50 -20.21
N ILE A 812 -8.62 4.63 -19.17
CA ILE A 812 -8.94 3.51 -18.27
C ILE A 812 -9.66 2.40 -19.05
N ALA A 813 -10.59 2.76 -19.95
CA ALA A 813 -11.25 1.80 -20.83
C ALA A 813 -10.25 1.01 -21.68
N LEU A 814 -9.28 1.70 -22.29
CA LEU A 814 -8.22 1.08 -23.10
C LEU A 814 -7.41 0.06 -22.30
N VAL A 815 -6.96 0.42 -21.09
CA VAL A 815 -6.17 -0.46 -20.24
C VAL A 815 -6.98 -1.68 -19.80
N CYS A 816 -8.21 -1.48 -19.32
CA CYS A 816 -9.06 -2.56 -18.84
C CYS A 816 -9.41 -3.56 -19.95
N TYR A 817 -9.79 -3.10 -21.14
CA TYR A 817 -10.05 -3.99 -22.28
C TYR A 817 -8.77 -4.65 -22.81
N GLY A 818 -7.62 -3.94 -22.82
CA GLY A 818 -6.34 -4.51 -23.20
C GLY A 818 -5.95 -5.70 -22.32
N ILE A 819 -6.07 -5.54 -20.99
CA ILE A 819 -5.85 -6.63 -20.04
C ILE A 819 -6.86 -7.77 -20.28
N ALA A 820 -8.16 -7.46 -20.42
CA ALA A 820 -9.19 -8.46 -20.63
C ALA A 820 -8.95 -9.31 -21.89
N ILE A 821 -8.50 -8.68 -23.00
CA ILE A 821 -8.13 -9.38 -24.23
C ILE A 821 -6.96 -10.36 -24.00
N LEU A 822 -5.98 -9.95 -23.19
CA LEU A 822 -4.80 -10.76 -22.90
C LEU A 822 -5.10 -11.95 -21.98
N ILE A 823 -6.01 -11.82 -21.01
CA ILE A 823 -6.21 -12.82 -19.95
C ILE A 823 -7.46 -13.71 -20.13
N SER A 824 -8.47 -13.28 -20.90
CA SER A 824 -9.67 -14.10 -21.12
C SER A 824 -9.40 -15.26 -22.08
N ARG A 825 -9.83 -16.47 -21.70
CA ARG A 825 -9.60 -17.70 -22.48
C ARG A 825 -10.91 -18.52 -22.65
N PRO A 826 -11.30 -18.86 -23.89
CA PRO A 826 -12.45 -19.73 -24.13
C PRO A 826 -12.14 -21.17 -23.73
N LYS A 827 -13.10 -21.84 -23.08
CA LYS A 827 -12.99 -23.26 -22.70
C LYS A 827 -13.64 -24.19 -23.71
N LEU A 828 -14.73 -23.75 -24.34
CA LEU A 828 -15.51 -24.54 -25.29
C LEU A 828 -15.15 -24.22 -26.75
N PRO A 829 -15.21 -25.21 -27.66
CA PRO A 829 -14.99 -24.99 -29.08
C PRO A 829 -16.09 -24.11 -29.69
N ARG A 830 -15.70 -23.24 -30.62
CA ARG A 830 -16.59 -22.28 -31.28
C ARG A 830 -17.52 -22.99 -32.27
N LYS A 831 -18.77 -22.56 -32.35
CA LYS A 831 -19.76 -23.12 -33.28
C LYS A 831 -20.13 -22.07 -34.33
N PRO A 832 -20.10 -22.40 -35.63
CA PRO A 832 -20.54 -21.46 -36.65
C PRO A 832 -22.05 -21.20 -36.51
N VAL A 833 -22.44 -19.92 -36.49
CA VAL A 833 -23.85 -19.51 -36.57
C VAL A 833 -24.39 -19.90 -37.94
N LYS A 834 -25.32 -20.84 -37.96
CA LYS A 834 -25.92 -21.34 -39.21
C LYS A 834 -26.94 -20.37 -39.83
N SER A 835 -27.57 -19.51 -39.02
CA SER A 835 -28.54 -18.50 -39.47
C SER A 835 -28.75 -17.41 -38.42
N ILE A 836 -28.92 -16.15 -38.85
CA ILE A 836 -29.18 -15.01 -37.94
C ILE A 836 -30.51 -15.18 -37.18
N TRP A 837 -31.46 -15.92 -37.75
CA TRP A 837 -32.77 -16.21 -37.15
C TRP A 837 -32.70 -17.30 -36.05
N SER A 838 -31.58 -18.03 -35.97
CA SER A 838 -31.35 -19.01 -34.90
C SER A 838 -30.76 -18.40 -33.62
N ILE A 839 -30.43 -17.09 -33.66
CA ILE A 839 -29.80 -16.36 -32.56
C ILE A 839 -30.81 -15.98 -31.46
N VAL A 840 -32.11 -15.90 -31.77
CA VAL A 840 -33.17 -15.50 -30.82
C VAL A 840 -34.30 -16.51 -30.80
N ASP A 841 -34.69 -16.97 -29.62
CA ASP A 841 -35.81 -17.91 -29.45
C ASP A 841 -36.96 -17.29 -28.66
N PHE A 842 -37.89 -16.65 -29.37
CA PHE A 842 -39.12 -16.13 -28.77
C PHE A 842 -40.11 -17.23 -28.36
N ASN A 843 -39.88 -18.50 -28.72
CA ASN A 843 -40.78 -19.58 -28.30
C ASN A 843 -40.73 -19.83 -26.78
N GLY A 844 -39.70 -19.35 -26.09
CA GLY A 844 -39.63 -19.35 -24.62
C GLY A 844 -40.82 -18.63 -23.96
N PHE A 845 -41.40 -17.61 -24.61
CA PHE A 845 -42.57 -16.88 -24.11
C PHE A 845 -43.88 -17.67 -24.15
N ARG A 846 -43.87 -18.90 -24.70
CA ARG A 846 -45.01 -19.82 -24.55
C ARG A 846 -45.02 -20.54 -23.19
N ASP A 847 -43.90 -20.56 -22.46
CA ASP A 847 -43.84 -21.10 -21.11
C ASP A 847 -44.31 -20.03 -20.10
N PRO A 848 -45.41 -20.26 -19.36
CA PRO A 848 -45.92 -19.29 -18.39
C PRO A 848 -44.89 -18.88 -17.33
N ARG A 849 -43.96 -19.76 -16.95
CA ARG A 849 -42.90 -19.47 -15.97
C ARG A 849 -41.96 -18.41 -16.52
N TYR A 850 -41.51 -18.62 -17.76
CA TYR A 850 -40.58 -17.71 -18.44
C TYR A 850 -41.23 -16.35 -18.72
N SER A 851 -42.47 -16.34 -19.21
CA SER A 851 -43.20 -15.10 -19.51
C SER A 851 -43.51 -14.28 -18.28
N THR A 852 -43.88 -14.93 -17.17
CA THR A 852 -44.13 -14.23 -15.90
C THR A 852 -42.85 -13.61 -15.35
N LEU A 853 -41.71 -14.31 -15.45
CA LEU A 853 -40.40 -13.76 -15.07
C LEU A 853 -39.98 -12.58 -15.97
N ALA A 854 -40.22 -12.68 -17.28
CA ALA A 854 -39.88 -11.63 -18.23
C ALA A 854 -40.74 -10.37 -18.01
N LEU A 855 -42.04 -10.55 -17.72
CA LEU A 855 -42.92 -9.46 -17.32
C LEU A 855 -42.47 -8.84 -16.00
N ALA A 856 -42.16 -9.65 -15.00
CA ALA A 856 -41.61 -9.18 -13.74
C ALA A 856 -40.36 -8.32 -13.96
N ASN A 857 -39.43 -8.78 -14.80
CA ASN A 857 -38.21 -8.05 -15.08
C ASN A 857 -38.47 -6.71 -15.77
N VAL A 858 -39.40 -6.63 -16.73
CA VAL A 858 -39.80 -5.35 -17.34
C VAL A 858 -40.39 -4.41 -16.29
N VAL A 859 -41.33 -4.91 -15.49
CA VAL A 859 -41.99 -4.14 -14.43
C VAL A 859 -40.95 -3.62 -13.42
N GLY A 860 -40.01 -4.45 -12.99
CA GLY A 860 -38.95 -4.05 -12.06
C GLY A 860 -37.99 -3.03 -12.66
N ASN A 861 -37.62 -3.17 -13.94
CA ASN A 861 -36.69 -2.24 -14.60
C ASN A 861 -37.28 -0.84 -14.83
N PHE A 862 -38.61 -0.65 -14.77
CA PHE A 862 -39.18 0.70 -14.72
C PHE A 862 -38.70 1.51 -13.51
N GLY A 863 -38.50 0.85 -12.36
CA GLY A 863 -38.06 1.48 -11.12
C GLY A 863 -36.57 1.30 -10.78
N LEU A 864 -35.93 0.23 -11.25
CA LEU A 864 -34.60 -0.19 -10.78
C LEU A 864 -33.50 0.89 -10.89
N TYR A 865 -33.46 1.63 -12.01
CA TYR A 865 -32.41 2.63 -12.24
C TYR A 865 -32.78 4.04 -11.79
N VAL A 866 -34.02 4.25 -11.33
CA VAL A 866 -34.48 5.58 -10.90
C VAL A 866 -33.66 6.12 -9.72
N PRO A 867 -33.38 5.35 -8.64
CA PRO A 867 -32.51 5.85 -7.57
C PRO A 867 -31.08 6.14 -8.03
N PHE A 868 -30.55 5.38 -8.99
CA PHE A 868 -29.21 5.62 -9.54
C PHE A 868 -29.10 6.94 -10.31
N TYR A 869 -30.21 7.46 -10.85
CA TYR A 869 -30.23 8.68 -11.68
C TYR A 869 -30.64 9.91 -10.86
N TYR A 870 -31.56 9.74 -9.91
CA TYR A 870 -32.28 10.86 -9.31
C TYR A 870 -31.99 11.10 -7.81
N LEU A 871 -31.25 10.22 -7.12
CA LEU A 871 -30.98 10.41 -5.70
C LEU A 871 -30.08 11.62 -5.41
N GLU A 872 -29.08 11.89 -6.26
CA GLU A 872 -28.20 13.07 -6.12
C GLU A 872 -28.96 14.39 -6.40
N PRO A 873 -29.72 14.53 -7.51
CA PRO A 873 -30.62 15.66 -7.72
C PRO A 873 -31.68 15.84 -6.61
N TYR A 874 -32.21 14.74 -6.06
CA TYR A 874 -33.16 14.79 -4.95
C TYR A 874 -32.55 15.45 -3.71
N ILE A 875 -31.34 15.03 -3.30
CA ILE A 875 -30.64 15.64 -2.16
C ILE A 875 -30.25 17.09 -2.46
N ALA A 876 -29.92 17.44 -3.70
CA ALA A 876 -29.58 18.81 -4.07
C ALA A 876 -30.73 19.79 -3.78
N VAL A 877 -31.98 19.34 -3.92
CA VAL A 877 -33.17 20.14 -3.63
C VAL A 877 -33.53 20.14 -2.14
N HIS A 878 -33.50 18.98 -1.48
CA HIS A 878 -33.98 18.84 -0.10
C HIS A 878 -32.92 19.20 0.95
N HIS A 879 -31.64 19.05 0.61
CA HIS A 879 -30.49 19.26 1.50
C HIS A 879 -29.28 19.87 0.74
N PRO A 880 -29.39 21.11 0.23
CA PRO A 880 -28.41 21.71 -0.71
C PRO A 880 -26.97 21.84 -0.17
N GLY A 881 -26.76 21.80 1.15
CA GLY A 881 -25.43 21.85 1.80
C GLY A 881 -24.85 20.50 2.21
N ALA A 882 -25.50 19.37 1.88
CA ALA A 882 -25.06 18.05 2.34
C ALA A 882 -23.78 17.59 1.62
N ALA A 883 -22.66 17.52 2.36
CA ALA A 883 -21.36 17.05 1.85
C ALA A 883 -21.42 15.62 1.26
N VAL A 884 -22.41 14.80 1.66
CA VAL A 884 -22.60 13.44 1.16
C VAL A 884 -23.15 13.36 -0.26
N ARG A 885 -23.67 14.46 -0.83
CA ARG A 885 -24.31 14.48 -2.17
C ARG A 885 -23.49 13.72 -3.22
N ASN A 886 -22.20 14.01 -3.33
CA ASN A 886 -21.30 13.42 -4.34
C ASN A 886 -20.91 11.96 -4.05
N TYR A 887 -21.35 11.40 -2.92
CA TYR A 887 -21.04 10.06 -2.47
C TYR A 887 -22.26 9.13 -2.47
N LEU A 888 -23.47 9.61 -2.75
CA LEU A 888 -24.68 8.79 -2.75
C LEU A 888 -24.67 7.73 -3.85
N LEU A 889 -24.33 8.10 -5.10
CA LEU A 889 -24.21 7.13 -6.18
C LEU A 889 -23.05 6.14 -5.96
N PRO A 890 -21.87 6.57 -5.47
CA PRO A 890 -20.84 5.66 -4.97
C PRO A 890 -21.31 4.72 -3.84
N LEU A 891 -22.12 5.19 -2.89
CA LEU A 891 -22.65 4.35 -1.81
C LEU A 891 -23.60 3.28 -2.34
N ILE A 892 -24.55 3.65 -3.22
CA ILE A 892 -25.44 2.68 -3.88
C ILE A 892 -24.61 1.62 -4.63
N ASN A 893 -23.65 2.06 -5.44
CA ASN A 893 -22.81 1.14 -6.20
C ASN A 893 -21.91 0.27 -5.30
N GLY A 894 -21.35 0.85 -4.23
CA GLY A 894 -20.52 0.14 -3.26
C GLY A 894 -21.29 -0.97 -2.55
N SER A 895 -22.50 -0.70 -2.09
CA SER A 895 -23.36 -1.74 -1.51
C SER A 895 -23.86 -2.74 -2.56
N SER A 896 -24.12 -2.30 -3.80
CA SER A 896 -24.48 -3.19 -4.91
C SER A 896 -23.37 -4.16 -5.28
N PHE A 897 -22.10 -3.77 -5.16
CA PHE A 897 -20.96 -4.67 -5.33
C PHE A 897 -21.09 -5.89 -4.41
N PHE A 898 -21.30 -5.64 -3.11
CA PHE A 898 -21.48 -6.71 -2.13
C PHE A 898 -22.76 -7.51 -2.39
N GLY A 899 -23.86 -6.82 -2.72
CA GLY A 899 -25.13 -7.46 -3.09
C GLY A 899 -24.98 -8.45 -4.25
N ARG A 900 -24.17 -8.13 -5.27
CA ARG A 900 -23.93 -9.01 -6.42
C ARG A 900 -23.07 -10.23 -6.08
N VAL A 901 -22.00 -10.04 -5.31
CA VAL A 901 -21.09 -11.13 -4.92
C VAL A 901 -21.76 -12.07 -3.90
N ILE A 902 -22.31 -11.49 -2.84
CA ILE A 902 -23.00 -12.25 -1.78
C ILE A 902 -24.30 -12.85 -2.34
N GLY A 903 -25.05 -12.10 -3.15
CA GLY A 903 -26.25 -12.58 -3.82
C GLY A 903 -25.98 -13.79 -4.71
N GLY A 904 -24.91 -13.75 -5.52
CA GLY A 904 -24.47 -14.90 -6.31
C GLY A 904 -24.15 -16.12 -5.44
N TYR A 905 -23.38 -15.94 -4.36
CA TYR A 905 -23.05 -17.01 -3.41
C TYR A 905 -24.30 -17.61 -2.75
N VAL A 906 -25.20 -16.76 -2.23
CA VAL A 906 -26.41 -17.19 -1.53
C VAL A 906 -27.38 -17.86 -2.51
N ALA A 907 -27.51 -17.36 -3.74
CA ALA A 907 -28.36 -17.95 -4.76
C ALA A 907 -27.94 -19.40 -5.11
N ASP A 908 -26.63 -19.68 -5.15
CA ASP A 908 -26.10 -21.05 -5.32
C ASP A 908 -26.55 -21.98 -4.16
N HIS A 909 -26.87 -21.44 -2.97
CA HIS A 909 -27.24 -22.21 -1.78
C HIS A 909 -28.74 -22.28 -1.49
N THR A 910 -29.49 -21.21 -1.70
CA THR A 910 -30.92 -21.11 -1.35
C THR A 910 -31.85 -21.27 -2.55
N GLY A 911 -31.34 -21.13 -3.78
CA GLY A 911 -32.13 -21.05 -5.01
C GLY A 911 -32.30 -19.60 -5.47
N GLY A 912 -32.17 -19.38 -6.78
CA GLY A 912 -32.17 -18.03 -7.36
C GLY A 912 -33.48 -17.28 -7.17
N LEU A 913 -34.64 -17.93 -7.36
CA LEU A 913 -35.93 -17.27 -7.13
C LEU A 913 -36.24 -17.10 -5.65
N ASN A 914 -35.85 -18.07 -4.81
CA ASN A 914 -36.03 -17.95 -3.35
C ASN A 914 -35.33 -16.72 -2.78
N LEU A 915 -34.25 -16.27 -3.43
CA LEU A 915 -33.56 -15.04 -3.08
C LEU A 915 -34.10 -13.82 -3.83
N LEU A 916 -34.48 -13.96 -5.10
CA LEU A 916 -34.81 -12.82 -5.96
C LEU A 916 -36.10 -12.07 -5.55
N TYR A 917 -37.22 -12.77 -5.32
CA TYR A 917 -38.49 -12.09 -5.00
C TYR A 917 -38.47 -11.32 -3.67
N PRO A 918 -37.96 -11.86 -2.53
CA PRO A 918 -38.02 -11.13 -1.27
C PRO A 918 -37.09 -9.91 -1.28
N LEU A 919 -35.92 -9.99 -1.91
CA LEU A 919 -34.98 -8.87 -1.99
C LEU A 919 -35.48 -7.78 -2.95
N THR A 920 -36.21 -8.16 -4.00
CA THR A 920 -36.91 -7.20 -4.86
C THR A 920 -38.05 -6.50 -4.11
N ALA A 921 -38.81 -7.24 -3.29
CA ALA A 921 -39.85 -6.65 -2.44
C ALA A 921 -39.26 -5.66 -1.43
N ILE A 922 -38.16 -6.04 -0.76
CA ILE A 922 -37.44 -5.16 0.17
C ILE A 922 -36.96 -3.90 -0.56
N SER A 923 -36.43 -4.01 -1.78
CA SER A 923 -36.01 -2.83 -2.57
C SER A 923 -37.16 -1.84 -2.80
N GLY A 924 -38.35 -2.34 -3.15
CA GLY A 924 -39.54 -1.51 -3.32
C GLY A 924 -40.05 -0.90 -2.01
N ILE A 925 -40.06 -1.68 -0.93
CA ILE A 925 -40.45 -1.23 0.42
C ILE A 925 -39.50 -0.13 0.90
N LEU A 926 -38.18 -0.28 0.70
CA LEU A 926 -37.20 0.74 1.06
C LEU A 926 -37.44 2.07 0.34
N CYS A 927 -37.89 2.05 -0.93
CA CYS A 927 -38.29 3.26 -1.63
C CYS A 927 -39.51 3.91 -0.97
N LEU A 928 -40.55 3.12 -0.64
CA LEU A 928 -41.80 3.64 -0.05
C LEU A 928 -41.69 4.01 1.43
N THR A 929 -40.64 3.58 2.12
CA THR A 929 -40.44 3.82 3.55
C THR A 929 -39.27 4.75 3.80
N LEU A 930 -38.03 4.30 3.55
CA LEU A 930 -36.84 5.09 3.86
C LEU A 930 -36.65 6.28 2.92
N TRP A 931 -36.87 6.12 1.62
CA TRP A 931 -36.68 7.22 0.67
C TRP A 931 -37.87 8.19 0.66
N LEU A 932 -39.10 7.68 0.58
CA LEU A 932 -40.29 8.53 0.53
C LEU A 932 -40.50 9.35 1.81
N LEU A 933 -40.20 8.76 2.96
CA LEU A 933 -40.40 9.39 4.28
C LEU A 933 -39.10 10.00 4.84
N SER A 934 -38.06 10.17 4.00
CA SER A 934 -36.77 10.68 4.48
C SER A 934 -36.90 12.12 4.99
N THR A 935 -36.53 12.33 6.25
CA THR A 935 -36.46 13.67 6.88
C THR A 935 -35.03 14.12 7.18
N SER A 936 -34.06 13.20 7.04
CA SER A 936 -32.65 13.46 7.32
C SER A 936 -31.74 12.83 6.28
N VAL A 937 -30.56 13.43 6.12
CA VAL A 937 -29.49 12.92 5.25
C VAL A 937 -29.07 11.50 5.64
N SER A 938 -29.05 11.17 6.93
CA SER A 938 -28.71 9.84 7.43
C SER A 938 -29.68 8.76 6.95
N MET A 939 -30.98 9.05 6.87
CA MET A 939 -31.97 8.11 6.32
C MET A 939 -31.74 7.87 4.83
N ILE A 940 -31.33 8.91 4.08
CA ILE A 940 -31.03 8.80 2.65
C ILE A 940 -29.76 7.98 2.42
N VAL A 941 -28.75 8.14 3.26
CA VAL A 941 -27.52 7.30 3.25
C VAL A 941 -27.86 5.85 3.58
N ALA A 942 -28.70 5.61 4.60
CA ALA A 942 -29.15 4.26 4.94
C ALA A 942 -29.93 3.62 3.79
N PHE A 943 -30.85 4.38 3.15
CA PHE A 943 -31.55 3.96 1.95
C PHE A 943 -30.57 3.61 0.82
N ALA A 944 -29.61 4.48 0.51
CA ALA A 944 -28.62 4.26 -0.55
C ALA A 944 -27.87 2.92 -0.38
N CYS A 945 -27.43 2.62 0.84
CA CYS A 945 -26.71 1.38 1.15
C CYS A 945 -27.62 0.14 1.07
N LEU A 946 -28.79 0.18 1.72
CA LEU A 946 -29.71 -0.96 1.76
C LEU A 946 -30.31 -1.26 0.38
N TYR A 947 -30.72 -0.22 -0.34
CA TYR A 947 -31.21 -0.31 -1.71
C TYR A 947 -30.11 -0.81 -2.66
N GLY A 948 -28.89 -0.27 -2.53
CA GLY A 948 -27.74 -0.71 -3.33
C GLY A 948 -27.50 -2.22 -3.20
N PHE A 949 -27.49 -2.74 -1.97
CA PHE A 949 -27.33 -4.17 -1.72
C PHE A 949 -28.45 -5.00 -2.39
N CYS A 950 -29.72 -4.64 -2.17
CA CYS A 950 -30.86 -5.41 -2.68
C CYS A 950 -30.98 -5.33 -4.21
N SER A 951 -30.79 -4.15 -4.80
CA SER A 951 -30.78 -3.96 -6.26
C SER A 951 -29.61 -4.69 -6.94
N GLY A 952 -28.46 -4.84 -6.27
CA GLY A 952 -27.36 -5.68 -6.74
C GLY A 952 -27.74 -7.15 -6.91
N ILE A 953 -28.56 -7.69 -6.00
CA ILE A 953 -29.08 -9.05 -6.09
C ILE A 953 -30.03 -9.19 -7.29
N PHE A 954 -30.93 -8.22 -7.50
CA PHE A 954 -31.80 -8.20 -8.68
C PHE A 954 -31.01 -8.32 -9.99
N ILE A 955 -29.96 -7.52 -10.15
CA ILE A 955 -29.17 -7.45 -11.38
C ILE A 955 -28.34 -8.73 -11.62
N SER A 956 -27.76 -9.32 -10.57
CA SER A 956 -26.89 -10.49 -10.68
C SER A 956 -27.63 -11.83 -10.76
N VAL A 957 -28.78 -11.96 -10.09
CA VAL A 957 -29.50 -13.24 -9.96
C VAL A 957 -30.57 -13.43 -11.05
N THR A 958 -31.14 -12.36 -11.60
CA THR A 958 -32.17 -12.48 -12.67
C THR A 958 -31.68 -13.27 -13.90
N PRO A 959 -30.46 -13.04 -14.43
CA PRO A 959 -29.92 -13.83 -15.53
C PRO A 959 -29.73 -15.31 -15.18
N SER A 960 -29.29 -15.63 -13.95
CA SER A 960 -29.07 -17.03 -13.53
C SER A 960 -30.38 -17.81 -13.43
N VAL A 961 -31.44 -17.17 -12.96
CA VAL A 961 -32.80 -17.73 -12.95
C VAL A 961 -33.31 -17.99 -14.37
N THR A 962 -33.08 -17.05 -15.28
CA THR A 962 -33.50 -17.17 -16.69
C THR A 962 -32.82 -18.33 -17.40
N VAL A 963 -31.53 -18.57 -17.11
CA VAL A 963 -30.79 -19.75 -17.58
C VAL A 963 -31.44 -21.04 -17.10
N ARG A 964 -31.86 -21.10 -15.83
CA ARG A 964 -32.48 -22.31 -15.24
C ARG A 964 -33.84 -22.66 -15.86
N LEU A 965 -34.58 -21.67 -16.35
CA LEU A 965 -35.84 -21.84 -17.09
C LEU A 965 -35.67 -22.21 -18.56
N SER A 966 -34.43 -22.19 -19.05
CA SER A 966 -34.12 -22.39 -20.46
C SER A 966 -33.60 -23.81 -20.71
N PRO A 967 -34.06 -24.51 -21.76
CA PRO A 967 -33.45 -25.74 -22.25
C PRO A 967 -31.96 -25.52 -22.50
N THR A 968 -31.16 -26.54 -22.17
CA THR A 968 -29.69 -26.48 -22.21
C THR A 968 -29.13 -26.14 -23.60
N ASP A 969 -29.85 -26.49 -24.66
CA ASP A 969 -29.52 -26.22 -26.07
C ASP A 969 -29.96 -24.82 -26.56
N LYS A 970 -30.79 -24.09 -25.79
CA LYS A 970 -31.39 -22.79 -26.19
C LYS A 970 -31.13 -21.65 -25.22
N VAL A 971 -30.25 -21.83 -24.23
CA VAL A 971 -29.97 -20.84 -23.17
C VAL A 971 -29.60 -19.46 -23.73
N GLY A 972 -28.67 -19.39 -24.69
CA GLY A 972 -28.24 -18.12 -25.28
C GLY A 972 -29.35 -17.40 -26.03
N ALA A 973 -30.09 -18.14 -26.86
CA ALA A 973 -31.20 -17.60 -27.65
C ALA A 973 -32.37 -17.09 -26.80
N ARG A 974 -32.65 -17.77 -25.68
CA ARG A 974 -33.65 -17.31 -24.71
C ARG A 974 -33.16 -16.11 -23.91
N LEU A 975 -31.94 -16.12 -23.39
CA LEU A 975 -31.37 -14.93 -22.73
C LEU A 975 -31.40 -13.70 -23.64
N GLY A 976 -31.09 -13.85 -24.93
CA GLY A 976 -31.22 -12.79 -25.91
C GLY A 976 -32.66 -12.27 -26.06
N ALA A 977 -33.64 -13.17 -26.19
CA ALA A 977 -35.05 -12.80 -26.25
C ALA A 977 -35.54 -12.10 -24.96
N PHE A 978 -35.06 -12.56 -23.79
CA PHE A 978 -35.30 -11.93 -22.50
C PHE A 978 -34.75 -10.51 -22.45
N SER A 979 -33.52 -10.29 -22.92
CA SER A 979 -32.89 -8.97 -22.97
C SER A 979 -33.64 -8.01 -23.90
N ILE A 980 -34.06 -8.43 -25.09
CA ILE A 980 -34.89 -7.61 -25.99
C ILE A 980 -36.13 -7.13 -25.23
N TRP A 981 -36.84 -8.04 -24.58
CA TRP A 981 -38.05 -7.71 -23.81
C TRP A 981 -37.75 -6.72 -22.67
N SER A 982 -36.64 -6.91 -21.98
CA SER A 982 -36.18 -6.06 -20.87
C SER A 982 -35.88 -4.62 -21.30
N THR A 983 -35.57 -4.39 -22.58
CA THR A 983 -35.32 -3.07 -23.15
C THR A 983 -36.46 -2.09 -22.86
N ILE A 984 -37.71 -2.56 -22.87
CA ILE A 984 -38.89 -1.71 -22.62
C ILE A 984 -38.76 -1.01 -21.27
N GLY A 985 -38.58 -1.79 -20.19
CA GLY A 985 -38.49 -1.24 -18.83
C GLY A 985 -37.21 -0.41 -18.63
N VAL A 986 -36.08 -0.91 -19.10
CA VAL A 986 -34.76 -0.27 -18.91
C VAL A 986 -34.65 1.07 -19.65
N PHE A 987 -35.22 1.17 -20.86
CA PHE A 987 -35.19 2.40 -21.66
C PHE A 987 -36.19 3.45 -21.17
N THR A 988 -37.39 3.03 -20.77
CA THR A 988 -38.50 3.95 -20.48
C THR A 988 -38.62 4.31 -19.00
N GLY A 989 -38.12 3.48 -18.08
CA GLY A 989 -38.23 3.66 -16.64
C GLY A 989 -37.71 5.00 -16.13
N THR A 990 -36.43 5.30 -16.39
CA THR A 990 -35.82 6.56 -15.91
C THR A 990 -36.40 7.81 -16.58
N PRO A 991 -36.69 7.86 -17.90
CA PRO A 991 -37.42 8.99 -18.49
C PRO A 991 -38.83 9.21 -17.92
N ILE A 992 -39.59 8.14 -17.65
CA ILE A 992 -40.91 8.24 -16.99
C ILE A 992 -40.74 8.81 -15.57
N GLY A 993 -39.76 8.30 -14.82
CA GLY A 993 -39.38 8.86 -13.51
C GLY A 993 -39.10 10.36 -13.60
N GLY A 994 -38.24 10.78 -14.53
CA GLY A 994 -37.92 12.18 -14.77
C GLY A 994 -39.10 13.04 -15.23
N ALA A 995 -40.13 12.45 -15.84
CA ALA A 995 -41.32 13.19 -16.28
C ALA A 995 -42.20 13.67 -15.11
N PHE A 996 -42.07 13.03 -13.95
CA PHE A 996 -42.67 13.49 -12.70
C PHE A 996 -41.94 14.71 -12.12
N VAL A 997 -40.67 14.92 -12.46
CA VAL A 997 -39.81 16.01 -11.96
C VAL A 997 -39.67 17.10 -13.01
N ARG A 998 -40.66 18.01 -13.08
CA ARG A 998 -40.73 19.08 -14.10
C ARG A 998 -40.07 20.37 -13.64
N ARG A 999 -40.38 20.83 -12.43
CA ARG A 999 -39.87 22.05 -11.81
C ARG A 999 -38.82 21.75 -10.73
N GLY A 1000 -38.64 20.49 -10.36
CA GLY A 1000 -37.66 20.08 -9.35
C GLY A 1000 -38.15 20.34 -7.92
N THR A 1001 -39.46 20.38 -7.68
CA THR A 1001 -39.99 20.62 -6.34
C THR A 1001 -39.95 19.35 -5.47
N PRO A 1002 -39.92 19.47 -4.14
CA PRO A 1002 -40.00 18.34 -3.23
C PRO A 1002 -41.17 17.37 -3.51
N GLU A 1003 -42.36 17.92 -3.78
CA GLU A 1003 -43.58 17.14 -4.08
C GLU A 1003 -43.47 16.35 -5.39
N GLU A 1004 -42.81 16.90 -6.41
CA GLU A 1004 -42.61 16.22 -7.69
C GLU A 1004 -41.72 14.97 -7.54
N TYR A 1005 -40.72 15.01 -6.67
CA TYR A 1005 -39.90 13.83 -6.36
C TYR A 1005 -40.67 12.73 -5.62
N GLN A 1006 -41.68 13.07 -4.81
CA GLN A 1006 -42.50 12.06 -4.14
C GLN A 1006 -43.22 11.15 -5.14
N HIS A 1007 -43.76 11.71 -6.23
CA HIS A 1007 -44.40 10.93 -7.29
C HIS A 1007 -43.43 9.96 -7.98
N LEU A 1008 -42.19 10.41 -8.24
CA LEU A 1008 -41.12 9.57 -8.78
C LEU A 1008 -40.76 8.41 -7.83
N ILE A 1009 -40.67 8.68 -6.52
CA ILE A 1009 -40.34 7.66 -5.52
C ILE A 1009 -41.47 6.64 -5.39
N ILE A 1010 -42.73 7.08 -5.38
CA ILE A 1010 -43.90 6.20 -5.33
C ILE A 1010 -43.94 5.30 -6.57
N PHE A 1011 -43.78 5.87 -7.77
CA PHE A 1011 -43.70 5.11 -9.02
C PHE A 1011 -42.63 4.01 -8.94
N THR A 1012 -41.44 4.37 -8.47
CA THR A 1012 -40.30 3.46 -8.31
C THR A 1012 -40.61 2.31 -7.35
N GLY A 1013 -41.11 2.64 -6.16
CA GLY A 1013 -41.44 1.66 -5.13
C GLY A 1013 -42.53 0.68 -5.58
N MET A 1014 -43.59 1.21 -6.22
CA MET A 1014 -44.70 0.41 -6.74
C MET A 1014 -44.29 -0.53 -7.87
N CYS A 1015 -43.41 -0.09 -8.78
CA CYS A 1015 -42.88 -0.96 -9.83
C CYS A 1015 -42.07 -2.12 -9.25
N LEU A 1016 -41.21 -1.86 -8.26
CA LEU A 1016 -40.39 -2.91 -7.65
C LEU A 1016 -41.22 -3.89 -6.81
N THR A 1017 -42.22 -3.43 -6.05
CA THR A 1017 -43.12 -4.33 -5.31
C THR A 1017 -43.98 -5.16 -6.26
N ALA A 1018 -44.52 -4.57 -7.33
CA ALA A 1018 -45.27 -5.31 -8.35
C ALA A 1018 -44.39 -6.37 -9.05
N SER A 1019 -43.13 -6.02 -9.37
CA SER A 1019 -42.15 -6.97 -9.88
C SER A 1019 -41.93 -8.13 -8.93
N ALA A 1020 -41.80 -7.87 -7.62
CA ALA A 1020 -41.60 -8.91 -6.63
C ALA A 1020 -42.79 -9.87 -6.54
N VAL A 1021 -44.03 -9.37 -6.65
CA VAL A 1021 -45.24 -10.20 -6.73
C VAL A 1021 -45.21 -11.11 -7.95
N LEU A 1022 -44.81 -10.60 -9.11
CA LEU A 1022 -44.69 -11.39 -10.34
C LEU A 1022 -43.54 -12.42 -10.27
N GLN A 1023 -42.42 -12.09 -9.63
CA GLN A 1023 -41.33 -13.04 -9.35
C GLN A 1023 -41.78 -14.14 -8.39
N PHE A 1024 -42.56 -13.79 -7.37
CA PHE A 1024 -43.16 -14.75 -6.46
C PHE A 1024 -44.16 -15.67 -7.19
N ALA A 1025 -45.00 -15.12 -8.08
CA ALA A 1025 -45.88 -15.91 -8.94
C ALA A 1025 -45.07 -16.87 -9.82
N THR A 1026 -43.96 -16.42 -10.41
CA THR A 1026 -43.02 -17.28 -11.14
C THR A 1026 -42.51 -18.41 -10.24
N ARG A 1027 -42.13 -18.10 -9.00
CA ARG A 1027 -41.64 -19.10 -8.04
C ARG A 1027 -42.68 -20.18 -7.75
N ILE A 1028 -43.94 -19.80 -7.60
CA ILE A 1028 -45.07 -20.71 -7.37
C ILE A 1028 -45.39 -21.55 -8.61
N LEU A 1029 -45.29 -20.98 -9.82
CA LEU A 1029 -45.45 -21.72 -11.07
C LEU A 1029 -44.36 -22.77 -11.28
N CYS A 1030 -43.20 -22.59 -10.65
CA CYS A 1030 -42.08 -23.51 -10.75
C CYS A 1030 -42.15 -24.63 -9.71
N ASP A 1031 -42.45 -24.31 -8.46
CA ASP A 1031 -42.73 -25.29 -7.39
C ASP A 1031 -43.56 -24.61 -6.30
N ARG A 1032 -44.55 -25.31 -5.73
CA ARG A 1032 -45.35 -24.74 -4.64
C ARG A 1032 -44.66 -24.88 -3.28
N ASP A 1033 -43.70 -25.78 -3.14
CA ASP A 1033 -42.92 -25.94 -1.92
C ASP A 1033 -41.78 -24.92 -1.87
N LEU A 1034 -41.93 -23.90 -1.02
CA LEU A 1034 -40.94 -22.82 -0.84
C LEU A 1034 -39.63 -23.29 -0.21
N ARG A 1035 -39.58 -24.47 0.42
CA ARG A 1035 -38.37 -25.02 1.05
C ARG A 1035 -37.40 -25.59 0.02
N LYS A 1036 -37.88 -25.95 -1.17
CA LYS A 1036 -37.05 -26.46 -2.26
C LYS A 1036 -36.25 -25.35 -2.92
N LYS A 1037 -35.00 -25.68 -3.26
CA LYS A 1037 -34.06 -24.76 -3.91
C LYS A 1037 -34.43 -24.56 -5.37
N TRP A 1038 -34.95 -23.38 -5.69
CA TRP A 1038 -35.27 -22.99 -7.07
C TRP A 1038 -34.64 -21.65 -7.45
#